data_AF-A0A1G0ZSP1-F1
#
_entry.id   AF-A0A1G0ZSP1-F1
#
_cell.length_a   1.000
_cell.length_b   1.000
_cell.length_c   1.000
_cell.angle_alpha   90.00
_cell.angle_beta   90.00
_cell.angle_gamma   90.00
#
_symmetry.space_group_name_H-M   'P 1'
#
loop_
_entity.id
_entity.type
_entity.pdbx_description
1 polymer ?
#
loop_
_entity_poly.entity_id
_entity_poly.type
_entity_poly.pdbx_seq_one_letter_code
_entity_poly.pdbx_strand_id
1 'polypeptide(L)'
;MINTLYSLDAFGTSLAFLLALLTGFVFGLVLKRGGFSSARRLANVFYFINKAVVKIMVSTLVIAMLVILYMAESGRIHLDQTFLMTTIYGAQIVGGLLFGIGFVMGAWRPGTVAANIFSGSIDASLFLLGTIGGSILFNEVFPVIYSLYTSGDQVAEMIHAVTGMSLTGFVLAFILVTVAVFWLSELAEKARTGRSLYIGPLFLKAYSLTLVTMAGGLFVMSFATTWVSAKSTGAATMMMDEQVLIERAEQELDYIKPEELADRLMASEPNLVAVDVRPADEFNLFHIRGALNVPLAQLAETLQLFKNKGLIVLYSNGTTDPSEARDSLRCQGFGNIYMLTGGLQGFWDHCLKSVSLRPEPLTIVDAARFKAWGTFFSMPVFSVKIGIDTEPVNVAIPRVAETVWLTARLGTPNFKVIDLRPQQEYNTAHIPGALSLNVEALSSNTEGLPSVLLPAPILAAKFSLLGLQPTDTVVLVSGDKLHDCTLAGMALERLGHMDYAIINGGYAKWEREGRPLTAVLTAVTKSKYPVKDGVDDFSVNFRTVVAHLAQPDTVIIDVRPEELYTGKKSDEACIGHIPGAINRVFTEDVVTTSDKEIYFRYTGFLATGYSQIIPSTNTEVIVYCRTGHQASQTFFVLKHLLGYQNVRCYDAGWTEWAARLDIPITNMDE
;
A
#
# COMPACT_ATOMS: atom_id res chain seq x y z
N MET A 1 -16.84 13.90 9.59
CA MET A 1 -15.59 13.68 8.83
C MET A 1 -15.53 14.75 7.75
N ILE A 2 -14.39 15.43 7.56
CA ILE A 2 -14.27 16.40 6.46
C ILE A 2 -13.96 15.57 5.21
N ASN A 3 -14.93 15.48 4.30
CA ASN A 3 -14.69 14.87 2.99
C ASN A 3 -13.84 15.84 2.16
N THR A 4 -12.62 15.44 1.85
CA THR A 4 -11.73 16.21 0.98
C THR A 4 -12.13 15.99 -0.48
N LEU A 5 -11.76 16.91 -1.38
CA LEU A 5 -11.93 16.68 -2.82
C LEU A 5 -11.16 15.43 -3.30
N TYR A 6 -10.08 15.07 -2.60
CA TYR A 6 -9.33 13.84 -2.82
C TYR A 6 -10.11 12.60 -2.41
N SER A 7 -10.69 12.58 -1.20
CA SER A 7 -11.49 11.43 -0.74
C SER A 7 -12.79 11.23 -1.52
N LEU A 8 -13.22 12.25 -2.26
CA LEU A 8 -14.43 12.21 -3.10
C LEU A 8 -14.13 11.95 -4.58
N ASP A 9 -12.85 11.74 -4.95
CA ASP A 9 -12.38 11.65 -6.34
C ASP A 9 -12.93 12.79 -7.23
N ALA A 10 -13.06 13.99 -6.65
CA ALA A 10 -13.83 15.08 -7.22
C ALA A 10 -12.96 16.14 -7.89
N PHE A 11 -11.65 15.91 -8.07
CA PHE A 11 -10.73 16.92 -8.62
C PHE A 11 -11.04 17.32 -10.07
N GLY A 12 -11.64 16.42 -10.86
CA GLY A 12 -12.08 16.71 -12.22
C GLY A 12 -13.41 17.44 -12.32
N THR A 13 -14.09 17.71 -11.20
CA THR A 13 -15.44 18.31 -11.22
C THR A 13 -15.40 19.83 -11.43
N SER A 14 -16.43 20.38 -12.08
CA SER A 14 -16.60 21.82 -12.23
C SER A 14 -16.60 22.56 -10.88
N LEU A 15 -17.07 21.91 -9.82
CA LEU A 15 -17.04 22.46 -8.46
C LEU A 15 -15.60 22.61 -7.96
N ALA A 16 -14.75 21.60 -8.15
CA ALA A 16 -13.34 21.68 -7.77
C ALA A 16 -12.62 22.80 -8.53
N PHE A 17 -12.88 22.96 -9.83
CA PHE A 17 -12.33 24.07 -10.61
C PHE A 17 -12.83 25.44 -10.15
N LEU A 18 -14.12 25.58 -9.81
CA LEU A 18 -14.68 26.81 -9.27
C LEU A 18 -14.04 27.17 -7.92
N LEU A 19 -13.90 26.19 -7.03
CA LEU A 19 -13.24 26.37 -5.72
C LEU A 19 -11.77 26.73 -5.89
N ALA A 20 -11.04 26.07 -6.80
CA ALA A 20 -9.65 26.41 -7.12
C ALA A 20 -9.52 27.84 -7.66
N LEU A 21 -10.43 28.27 -8.54
CA LEU A 21 -10.46 29.63 -9.06
C LEU A 21 -10.72 30.66 -7.96
N LEU A 22 -11.73 30.44 -7.12
CA LEU A 22 -12.07 31.35 -6.02
C LEU A 22 -10.96 31.44 -4.98
N THR A 23 -10.40 30.29 -4.57
CA THR A 23 -9.30 30.25 -3.62
C THR A 23 -8.05 30.91 -4.18
N GLY A 24 -7.70 30.65 -5.44
CA GLY A 24 -6.60 31.32 -6.14
C GLY A 24 -6.78 32.83 -6.24
N PHE A 25 -7.99 33.30 -6.54
CA PHE A 25 -8.31 34.73 -6.60
C PHE A 25 -8.17 35.41 -5.24
N VAL A 26 -8.76 34.83 -4.19
CA VAL A 26 -8.65 35.36 -2.82
C VAL A 26 -7.20 35.37 -2.35
N PHE A 27 -6.46 34.29 -2.63
CA PHE A 27 -5.04 34.18 -2.28
C PHE A 27 -4.21 35.26 -3.00
N GLY A 28 -4.43 35.48 -4.29
CA GLY A 28 -3.77 36.53 -5.07
C GLY A 28 -4.05 37.94 -4.54
N LEU A 29 -5.30 38.22 -4.15
CA LEU A 29 -5.68 39.50 -3.52
C LEU A 29 -4.94 39.74 -2.20
N VAL A 30 -4.84 38.70 -1.36
CA VAL A 30 -4.13 38.76 -0.07
C VAL A 30 -2.63 39.01 -0.31
N LEU A 31 -2.00 38.30 -1.25
CA LEU A 31 -0.60 38.50 -1.59
C LEU A 31 -0.31 39.92 -2.09
N LYS A 32 -1.18 40.46 -2.96
CA LYS A 32 -1.05 41.83 -3.47
C LYS A 32 -1.16 42.86 -2.35
N ARG A 33 -2.13 42.70 -1.44
CA ARG A 33 -2.26 43.56 -0.25
C ARG A 33 -1.05 43.44 0.69
N GLY A 34 -0.50 42.23 0.83
CA GLY A 34 0.71 41.97 1.61
C GLY A 34 2.00 42.55 1.00
N GLY A 35 1.94 43.14 -0.20
CA GLY A 35 3.10 43.72 -0.87
C GLY A 35 4.03 42.71 -1.54
N PHE A 36 3.58 41.46 -1.70
CA PHE A 36 4.32 40.40 -2.40
C PHE A 36 4.34 40.57 -3.92
N SER A 37 3.66 41.60 -4.44
CA SER A 37 3.71 41.99 -5.85
C SER A 37 4.89 42.91 -6.20
N SER A 38 5.79 43.18 -5.25
CA SER A 38 6.95 44.05 -5.49
C SER A 38 8.24 43.31 -5.18
N ALA A 39 9.04 43.02 -6.21
CA ALA A 39 10.39 42.47 -6.06
C ALA A 39 11.24 43.26 -5.05
N ARG A 40 11.18 44.60 -5.09
CA ARG A 40 11.91 45.46 -4.12
C ARG A 40 11.50 45.19 -2.68
N ARG A 41 10.19 45.01 -2.41
CA ARG A 41 9.71 44.69 -1.06
C ARG A 41 10.14 43.29 -0.62
N LEU A 42 10.21 42.34 -1.55
CA LEU A 42 10.69 40.99 -1.27
C LEU A 42 12.20 40.98 -0.96
N ALA A 43 13.00 41.73 -1.71
CA ALA A 43 14.44 41.86 -1.49
C ALA A 43 14.80 42.60 -0.19
N ASN A 44 13.95 43.54 0.27
CA ASN A 44 14.17 44.33 1.49
C ASN A 44 14.36 43.49 2.77
N VAL A 45 13.95 42.21 2.75
CA VAL A 45 14.20 41.25 3.83
C VAL A 45 15.70 41.09 4.08
N PHE A 46 16.48 40.91 3.02
CA PHE A 46 17.93 40.71 3.09
C PHE A 46 18.69 41.97 3.51
N TYR A 47 18.10 43.13 3.23
CA TYR A 47 18.62 44.42 3.67
C TYR A 47 18.08 44.82 5.05
N PHE A 48 17.32 43.98 5.75
CA PHE A 48 16.70 44.27 7.05
C PHE A 48 15.90 45.58 7.08
N ILE A 49 15.42 46.07 5.92
CA ILE A 49 14.64 47.31 5.79
C ILE A 49 13.16 47.00 6.06
N ASN A 50 12.66 45.89 5.53
CA ASN A 50 11.28 45.45 5.69
C ASN A 50 11.22 43.92 5.72
N LYS A 51 10.78 43.35 6.85
CA LYS A 51 10.70 41.90 7.11
C LYS A 51 9.25 41.42 7.10
N ALA A 52 8.33 42.15 6.47
CA ALA A 52 6.93 41.75 6.32
C ALA A 52 6.79 40.33 5.73
N VAL A 53 7.67 39.95 4.79
CA VAL A 53 7.71 38.61 4.20
C VAL A 53 7.95 37.53 5.26
N VAL A 54 8.95 37.72 6.12
CA VAL A 54 9.28 36.75 7.19
C VAL A 54 8.11 36.64 8.16
N LYS A 55 7.56 37.78 8.57
CA LYS A 55 6.41 37.81 9.49
C LYS A 55 5.22 37.05 8.91
N ILE A 56 4.83 37.35 7.67
CA ILE A 56 3.69 36.72 7.01
C ILE A 56 3.91 35.21 6.81
N MET A 57 5.08 34.78 6.33
CA MET A 57 5.36 33.35 6.14
C MET A 57 5.33 32.56 7.45
N VAL A 58 6.01 33.07 8.48
CA VAL A 58 6.06 32.39 9.79
C VAL A 58 4.67 32.39 10.44
N SER A 59 3.92 33.49 10.31
CA SER A 59 2.51 33.55 10.73
C SER A 59 1.65 32.51 10.03
N THR A 60 1.74 32.39 8.70
CA THR A 60 0.99 31.38 7.93
C THR A 60 1.35 29.97 8.38
N LEU A 61 2.64 29.70 8.59
CA LEU A 61 3.13 28.39 9.05
C LEU A 61 2.58 28.05 10.45
N VAL A 62 2.69 28.97 11.41
CA VAL A 62 2.20 28.74 12.78
C VAL A 62 0.68 28.59 12.81
N ILE A 63 -0.06 29.41 12.07
CA ILE A 63 -1.53 29.32 12.03
C ILE A 63 -1.94 27.99 11.39
N ALA A 64 -1.33 27.59 10.27
CA ALA A 64 -1.63 26.31 9.61
C ALA A 64 -1.34 25.12 10.54
N MET A 65 -0.19 25.14 11.21
CA MET A 65 0.19 24.13 12.20
C MET A 65 -0.85 24.03 13.33
N LEU A 66 -1.22 25.17 13.94
CA LEU A 66 -2.23 25.20 15.01
C LEU A 66 -3.58 24.66 14.51
N VAL A 67 -4.04 25.07 13.33
CA VAL A 67 -5.33 24.63 12.78
C VAL A 67 -5.34 23.12 12.55
N ILE A 68 -4.27 22.56 11.95
CA ILE A 68 -4.16 21.12 11.70
C ILE A 68 -4.17 20.35 13.03
N LEU A 69 -3.43 20.81 14.03
CA LEU A 69 -3.37 20.14 15.33
C LEU A 69 -4.70 20.22 16.09
N TYR A 70 -5.40 21.35 16.05
CA TYR A 70 -6.76 21.44 16.61
C TYR A 70 -7.75 20.53 15.86
N MET A 71 -7.60 20.38 14.54
CA MET A 71 -8.39 19.42 13.77
C MET A 71 -8.04 17.96 14.10
N ALA A 72 -6.78 17.68 14.41
CA ALA A 72 -6.33 16.36 14.84
C ALA A 72 -6.86 16.00 16.23
N GLU A 73 -6.70 16.88 17.22
CA GLU A 73 -7.21 16.70 18.60
C GLU A 73 -8.74 16.63 18.65
N SER A 74 -9.45 17.23 17.69
CA SER A 74 -10.92 17.10 17.56
C SER A 74 -11.36 15.87 16.77
N GLY A 75 -10.44 14.98 16.38
CA GLY A 75 -10.74 13.74 15.64
C GLY A 75 -11.24 13.97 14.21
N ARG A 76 -11.01 15.15 13.63
CA ARG A 76 -11.44 15.49 12.26
C ARG A 76 -10.40 15.12 11.20
N ILE A 77 -9.14 15.01 11.60
CA ILE A 77 -7.99 14.61 10.77
C ILE A 77 -7.18 13.60 11.58
N HIS A 78 -6.76 12.51 10.95
CA HIS A 78 -5.82 11.59 11.56
C HIS A 78 -4.41 11.84 10.99
N LEU A 79 -3.44 12.08 11.87
CA LEU A 79 -2.08 12.48 11.48
C LEU A 79 -1.26 11.31 10.88
N ASP A 80 -1.63 10.08 11.21
CA ASP A 80 -1.11 8.82 10.63
C ASP A 80 -1.46 8.67 9.14
N GLN A 81 -2.57 9.26 8.69
CA GLN A 81 -2.99 9.27 7.28
C GLN A 81 -2.33 10.39 6.45
N THR A 82 -1.42 11.17 7.05
CA THR A 82 -0.74 12.26 6.35
C THR A 82 0.64 11.81 5.87
N PHE A 83 0.89 11.97 4.57
CA PHE A 83 2.19 11.66 3.99
C PHE A 83 3.23 12.70 4.45
N LEU A 84 4.22 12.27 5.21
CA LEU A 84 5.36 13.07 5.61
C LEU A 84 6.49 12.83 4.62
N MET A 85 6.99 13.89 3.98
CA MET A 85 8.20 13.77 3.16
C MET A 85 9.39 13.44 4.06
N THR A 86 10.18 12.44 3.64
CA THR A 86 11.46 12.11 4.26
C THR A 86 12.39 13.30 4.22
N THR A 87 13.01 13.61 5.35
CA THR A 87 13.98 14.69 5.43
C THR A 87 15.33 14.19 4.94
N ILE A 88 15.91 14.85 3.94
CA ILE A 88 17.26 14.55 3.44
C ILE A 88 18.13 15.78 3.72
N TYR A 89 18.85 15.76 4.83
CA TYR A 89 19.57 16.94 5.33
C TYR A 89 20.58 17.50 4.32
N GLY A 90 21.35 16.65 3.63
CA GLY A 90 22.35 17.09 2.66
C GLY A 90 21.74 17.86 1.50
N ALA A 91 20.72 17.27 0.86
CA ALA A 91 20.00 17.88 -0.26
C ALA A 91 19.28 19.17 0.15
N GLN A 92 18.64 19.18 1.33
CA GLN A 92 17.88 20.35 1.80
C GLN A 92 18.78 21.52 2.17
N ILE A 93 19.95 21.29 2.77
CA ILE A 93 20.90 22.37 3.10
C ILE A 93 21.43 23.02 1.83
N VAL A 94 21.91 22.22 0.88
CA VAL A 94 22.47 22.74 -0.38
C VAL A 94 21.38 23.38 -1.24
N GLY A 95 20.23 22.71 -1.38
CA GLY A 95 19.08 23.23 -2.11
C GLY A 95 18.54 24.52 -1.48
N GLY A 96 18.47 24.59 -0.15
CA GLY A 96 18.08 25.79 0.59
C GLY A 96 19.03 26.96 0.38
N LEU A 97 20.35 26.71 0.34
CA LEU A 97 21.35 27.73 0.05
C LEU A 97 21.21 28.26 -1.40
N LEU A 98 21.12 27.36 -2.38
CA LEU A 98 20.91 27.70 -3.78
C LEU A 98 19.62 28.50 -3.99
N PHE A 99 18.53 28.06 -3.35
CA PHE A 99 17.26 28.76 -3.34
C PHE A 99 17.39 30.16 -2.73
N GLY A 100 18.13 30.30 -1.63
CA GLY A 100 18.43 31.58 -0.98
C GLY A 100 19.17 32.54 -1.93
N ILE A 101 20.23 32.07 -2.59
CA ILE A 101 20.98 32.86 -3.58
C ILE A 101 20.08 33.30 -4.73
N GLY A 102 19.29 32.36 -5.29
CA GLY A 102 18.33 32.66 -6.35
C GLY A 102 17.28 33.69 -5.92
N PHE A 103 16.79 33.60 -4.67
CA PHE A 103 15.83 34.55 -4.12
C PHE A 103 16.44 35.94 -3.89
N VAL A 104 17.71 36.04 -3.51
CA VAL A 104 18.43 37.32 -3.41
C VAL A 104 18.61 37.95 -4.79
N MET A 105 19.01 37.17 -5.79
CA MET A 105 19.28 37.64 -7.16
C MET A 105 18.01 38.04 -7.90
N GLY A 106 16.99 37.18 -7.85
CA GLY A 106 15.75 37.37 -8.60
C GLY A 106 14.70 38.17 -7.86
N ALA A 107 14.76 38.23 -6.52
CA ALA A 107 13.77 38.89 -5.66
C ALA A 107 12.31 38.41 -5.90
N TRP A 108 12.15 37.24 -6.49
CA TRP A 108 10.89 36.65 -6.91
C TRP A 108 10.78 35.21 -6.42
N ARG A 109 9.56 34.74 -6.17
CA ARG A 109 9.25 33.34 -5.83
C ARG A 109 8.26 32.78 -6.86
N PRO A 110 8.25 31.47 -7.13
CA PRO A 110 7.40 30.90 -8.18
C PRO A 110 5.92 31.35 -8.09
N GLY A 111 5.33 31.30 -6.89
CA GLY A 111 3.94 31.73 -6.69
C GLY A 111 3.70 33.24 -6.87
N THR A 112 4.66 34.09 -6.48
CA THR A 112 4.52 35.54 -6.68
C THR A 112 4.75 35.93 -8.12
N VAL A 113 5.59 35.21 -8.86
CA VAL A 113 5.83 35.40 -10.29
C VAL A 113 4.55 35.19 -11.09
N ALA A 114 3.86 34.07 -10.87
CA ALA A 114 2.61 33.77 -11.54
C ALA A 114 1.57 34.89 -11.37
N ALA A 115 1.43 35.43 -10.15
CA ALA A 115 0.51 36.54 -9.88
C ALA A 115 0.93 37.87 -10.56
N ASN A 116 2.22 38.10 -10.80
CA ASN A 116 2.73 39.38 -11.31
C ASN A 116 2.89 39.41 -12.84
N ILE A 117 2.98 38.27 -13.50
CA ILE A 117 2.94 38.18 -14.97
C ILE A 117 1.64 38.80 -15.51
N PHE A 118 0.50 38.50 -14.87
CA PHE A 118 -0.78 39.10 -15.23
C PHE A 118 -0.87 40.61 -14.95
N SER A 119 0.04 41.14 -14.12
CA SER A 119 0.17 42.58 -13.87
C SER A 119 1.12 43.28 -14.85
N GLY A 120 1.66 42.56 -15.85
CA GLY A 120 2.54 43.11 -16.90
C GLY A 120 4.01 43.27 -16.49
N SER A 121 4.44 42.62 -15.40
CA SER A 121 5.83 42.69 -14.92
C SER A 121 6.76 41.87 -15.83
N ILE A 122 7.64 42.56 -16.57
CA ILE A 122 8.62 41.96 -17.49
C ILE A 122 9.67 41.15 -16.71
N ASP A 123 10.08 41.67 -15.55
CA ASP A 123 11.02 41.01 -14.65
C ASP A 123 10.48 39.69 -14.08
N ALA A 124 9.18 39.62 -13.77
CA ALA A 124 8.54 38.36 -13.38
C ALA A 124 8.51 37.36 -14.55
N SER A 125 8.21 37.80 -15.77
CA SER A 125 8.22 36.94 -16.97
C SER A 125 9.61 36.37 -17.26
N LEU A 126 10.66 37.20 -17.17
CA LEU A 126 12.04 36.75 -17.33
C LEU A 126 12.45 35.75 -16.24
N PHE A 127 12.03 35.99 -14.99
CA PHE A 127 12.26 35.04 -13.90
C PHE A 127 11.55 33.70 -14.15
N LEU A 128 10.32 33.70 -14.66
CA LEU A 128 9.60 32.46 -14.99
C LEU A 128 10.32 31.67 -16.07
N LEU A 129 10.76 32.33 -17.15
CA LEU A 129 11.55 31.69 -18.20
C LEU A 129 12.86 31.11 -17.65
N GLY A 130 13.54 31.85 -16.77
CA GLY A 130 14.72 31.36 -16.06
C GLY A 130 14.42 30.16 -15.16
N THR A 131 13.23 30.12 -14.53
CA THR A 131 12.80 28.99 -13.69
C THR A 131 12.54 27.75 -14.55
N ILE A 132 11.89 27.90 -15.71
CA ILE A 132 11.66 26.81 -16.68
C ILE A 132 12.99 26.30 -17.23
N GLY A 133 13.88 27.20 -17.65
CA GLY A 133 15.23 26.83 -18.10
C GLY A 133 16.03 26.14 -17.01
N GLY A 134 15.94 26.64 -15.77
CA GLY A 134 16.57 26.04 -14.60
C GLY A 134 16.02 24.66 -14.26
N SER A 135 14.71 24.41 -14.41
CA SER A 135 14.13 23.08 -14.18
C SER A 135 14.56 22.08 -15.25
N ILE A 136 14.66 22.52 -16.51
CA ILE A 136 15.20 21.68 -17.60
C ILE A 136 16.68 21.37 -17.34
N LEU A 137 17.48 22.38 -17.02
CA LEU A 137 18.89 22.20 -16.67
C LEU A 137 19.07 21.28 -15.47
N PHE A 138 18.23 21.43 -14.44
CA PHE A 138 18.24 20.56 -13.27
C PHE A 138 17.98 19.11 -13.67
N ASN A 139 17.03 18.83 -14.56
CA ASN A 139 16.75 17.48 -15.04
C ASN A 139 17.96 16.85 -15.75
N GLU A 140 18.67 17.62 -16.59
CA GLU A 140 19.88 17.15 -17.27
C GLU A 140 21.07 16.95 -16.32
N VAL A 141 21.19 17.81 -15.30
CA VAL A 141 22.27 17.75 -14.31
C VAL A 141 21.94 16.78 -13.18
N PHE A 142 20.68 16.35 -13.04
CA PHE A 142 20.20 15.50 -11.95
C PHE A 142 21.05 14.23 -11.74
N PRO A 143 21.47 13.49 -12.77
CA PRO A 143 22.33 12.30 -12.58
C PRO A 143 23.65 12.60 -11.87
N VAL A 144 24.21 13.81 -12.06
CA VAL A 144 25.47 14.23 -11.43
C VAL A 144 25.25 14.61 -9.96
N ILE A 145 24.14 15.29 -9.67
CA ILE A 145 23.77 15.71 -8.31
C ILE A 145 22.99 14.65 -7.53
N TYR A 146 22.69 13.50 -8.14
CA TYR A 146 21.95 12.41 -7.50
C TYR A 146 22.62 11.94 -6.21
N SER A 147 23.95 11.85 -6.22
CA SER A 147 24.75 11.50 -5.03
C SER A 147 24.52 12.45 -3.85
N LEU A 148 24.34 13.75 -4.12
CA LEU A 148 24.00 14.75 -3.12
C LEU A 148 22.53 14.62 -2.69
N TYR A 149 21.64 14.32 -3.64
CA TYR A 149 20.21 14.11 -3.38
C TYR A 149 19.95 12.89 -2.48
N THR A 150 20.81 11.88 -2.51
CA THR A 150 20.73 10.71 -1.62
C THR A 150 21.68 10.78 -0.43
N SER A 151 22.41 11.89 -0.26
CA SER A 151 23.37 12.04 0.84
C SER A 151 22.68 12.50 2.14
N GLY A 152 22.77 11.66 3.16
CA GLY A 152 22.21 11.90 4.50
C GLY A 152 21.15 10.88 4.89
N ASP A 153 20.87 10.81 6.18
CA ASP A 153 19.87 9.90 6.74
C ASP A 153 18.48 10.24 6.19
N GLN A 154 17.81 9.25 5.59
CA GLN A 154 16.43 9.39 5.12
C GLN A 154 15.48 9.02 6.26
N VAL A 155 15.29 9.97 7.16
CA VAL A 155 14.47 9.74 8.35
C VAL A 155 13.29 10.70 8.36
N ALA A 156 12.08 10.14 8.44
CA ALA A 156 10.86 10.89 8.67
C ALA A 156 10.65 11.07 10.18
N GLU A 157 11.58 11.76 10.85
CA GLU A 157 11.51 12.01 12.28
C GLU A 157 10.89 13.37 12.57
N MET A 158 9.90 13.39 13.47
CA MET A 158 9.36 14.63 14.00
C MET A 158 10.33 15.20 15.04
N ILE A 159 10.63 16.50 14.95
CA ILE A 159 11.60 17.18 15.84
C ILE A 159 11.27 16.94 17.32
N HIS A 160 9.98 16.94 17.70
CA HIS A 160 9.57 16.71 19.08
C HIS A 160 9.94 15.29 19.58
N ALA A 161 9.97 14.29 18.69
CA ALA A 161 10.30 12.91 19.05
C ALA A 161 11.80 12.79 19.33
N VAL A 162 12.62 13.46 18.51
CA VAL A 162 14.09 13.54 18.70
C VAL A 162 14.45 14.27 19.98
N THR A 163 13.71 15.34 20.33
CA THR A 163 13.97 16.11 21.56
C THR A 163 13.33 15.50 22.81
N GLY A 164 12.58 14.40 22.69
CA GLY A 164 11.84 13.78 23.80
C GLY A 164 10.73 14.67 24.38
N MET A 165 10.27 15.68 23.63
CA MET A 165 9.22 16.59 24.07
C MET A 165 7.84 16.08 23.61
N SER A 166 6.81 16.34 24.42
CA SER A 166 5.44 16.15 23.92
C SER A 166 5.18 17.07 22.73
N LEU A 167 4.40 16.60 21.75
CA LEU A 167 4.05 17.38 20.55
C LEU A 167 3.49 18.76 20.91
N THR A 168 2.58 18.82 21.87
CA THR A 168 1.98 20.08 22.35
C THR A 168 2.96 20.96 23.13
N GLY A 169 3.89 20.36 23.87
CA GLY A 169 4.96 21.08 24.56
C GLY A 169 5.94 21.71 23.57
N PHE A 170 6.31 20.98 22.52
CA PHE A 170 7.12 21.51 21.42
C PHE A 170 6.42 22.67 20.71
N VAL A 171 5.12 22.53 20.39
CA VAL A 171 4.32 23.58 19.74
C VAL A 171 4.27 24.86 20.59
N LEU A 172 4.08 24.74 21.90
CA LEU A 172 4.11 25.88 22.82
C LEU A 172 5.48 26.57 22.81
N ALA A 173 6.56 25.81 22.94
CA ALA A 173 7.92 26.35 22.89
C ALA A 173 8.21 27.04 21.54
N PHE A 174 7.83 26.41 20.43
CA PHE A 174 8.00 26.95 19.08
C PHE A 174 7.24 28.26 18.87
N ILE A 175 6.04 28.38 19.44
CA ILE A 175 5.24 29.62 19.37
C ILE A 175 5.86 30.73 20.23
N LEU A 176 6.38 30.42 21.41
CA LEU A 176 7.11 31.39 22.23
C LEU A 176 8.35 31.93 21.52
N VAL A 177 9.12 31.05 20.88
CA VAL A 177 10.26 31.43 20.04
C VAL A 177 9.81 32.30 18.88
N THR A 178 8.72 31.92 18.19
CA THR A 178 8.18 32.70 17.08
C THR A 178 7.76 34.11 17.50
N VAL A 179 7.08 34.24 18.64
CA VAL A 179 6.73 35.55 19.21
C VAL A 179 8.00 36.35 19.50
N ALA A 180 9.00 35.77 20.15
CA ALA A 180 10.27 36.44 20.39
C ALA A 180 10.93 36.92 19.09
N VAL A 181 10.94 36.10 18.05
CA VAL A 181 11.46 36.45 16.71
C VAL A 181 10.68 37.63 16.12
N PHE A 182 9.35 37.71 16.25
CA PHE A 182 8.59 38.86 15.76
C PHE A 182 8.96 40.15 16.49
N TRP A 183 9.06 40.12 17.81
CA TRP A 183 9.49 41.29 18.59
C TRP A 183 10.93 41.71 18.25
N LEU A 184 11.87 40.76 18.13
CA LEU A 184 13.24 41.03 17.70
C LEU A 184 13.30 41.59 16.27
N SER A 185 12.46 41.07 15.37
CA SER A 185 12.41 41.52 13.98
C SER A 185 12.02 43.00 13.88
N GLU A 186 11.05 43.43 14.69
CA GLU A 186 10.61 44.83 14.80
C GLU A 186 11.65 45.72 15.45
N LEU A 187 12.31 45.25 16.51
CA LEU A 187 13.37 46.00 17.18
C LEU A 187 14.51 46.29 16.20
N ALA A 188 14.91 45.30 15.43
CA ALA A 188 15.94 45.46 14.41
C ALA A 188 15.48 46.33 13.21
N GLU A 189 14.18 46.33 12.85
CA GLU A 189 13.66 47.28 11.85
C GLU A 189 13.68 48.72 12.37
N LYS A 190 13.27 48.93 13.63
CA LYS A 190 13.31 50.23 14.31
C LYS A 190 14.74 50.75 14.41
N ALA A 191 15.69 49.89 14.77
CA ALA A 191 17.10 50.26 14.86
C ALA A 191 17.68 50.73 13.51
N ARG A 192 17.24 50.13 12.40
CA ARG A 192 17.79 50.44 11.06
C ARG A 192 17.06 51.57 10.34
N THR A 193 15.76 51.72 10.54
CA THR A 193 14.92 52.68 9.78
C THR A 193 14.38 53.82 10.63
N GLY A 194 14.60 53.79 11.95
CA GLY A 194 14.07 54.77 12.91
C GLY A 194 12.56 54.69 13.14
N ARG A 195 11.84 53.80 12.44
CA ARG A 195 10.39 53.59 12.55
C ARG A 195 10.11 52.10 12.68
N SER A 196 9.07 51.77 13.45
CA SER A 196 8.48 50.42 13.45
C SER A 196 6.98 50.57 13.28
N LEU A 197 6.40 49.71 12.44
CA LEU A 197 4.98 49.71 12.14
C LEU A 197 4.16 49.09 13.29
N TYR A 198 4.78 48.26 14.13
CA TYR A 198 4.06 47.42 15.09
C TYR A 198 4.57 47.54 16.55
N ILE A 199 5.71 48.18 16.80
CA ILE A 199 6.13 48.58 18.15
C ILE A 199 5.37 49.86 18.54
N GLY A 200 4.40 49.70 19.42
CA GLY A 200 3.53 50.77 19.91
C GLY A 200 2.05 50.40 19.79
N PRO A 201 1.55 50.10 18.58
CA PRO A 201 0.17 49.66 18.36
C PRO A 201 -0.19 48.37 19.14
N LEU A 202 -1.47 48.24 19.49
CA LEU A 202 -2.02 47.06 20.18
C LEU A 202 -1.91 45.77 19.37
N PHE A 203 -1.71 45.85 18.04
CA PHE A 203 -1.74 44.70 17.15
C PHE A 203 -0.71 43.63 17.49
N LEU A 204 0.58 43.98 17.66
CA LEU A 204 1.61 42.97 17.93
C LEU A 204 1.39 42.29 19.29
N LYS A 205 0.95 43.07 20.29
CA LYS A 205 0.61 42.55 21.62
C LYS A 205 -0.59 41.61 21.55
N ALA A 206 -1.67 42.02 20.89
CA ALA A 206 -2.87 41.20 20.72
C ALA A 206 -2.57 39.93 19.92
N TYR A 207 -1.83 40.03 18.82
CA TYR A 207 -1.45 38.89 18.00
C TYR A 207 -0.55 37.90 18.75
N SER A 208 0.45 38.40 19.48
CA SER A 208 1.32 37.56 20.32
C SER A 208 0.51 36.85 21.40
N LEU A 209 -0.40 37.57 22.06
CA LEU A 209 -1.28 36.99 23.08
C LEU A 209 -2.18 35.91 22.47
N THR A 210 -2.80 36.16 21.32
CA THR A 210 -3.65 35.17 20.63
C THR A 210 -2.89 33.90 20.27
N LEU A 211 -1.67 34.00 19.75
CA LEU A 211 -0.88 32.80 19.43
C LEU A 211 -0.55 31.98 20.68
N VAL A 212 -0.13 32.66 21.76
CA VAL A 212 0.19 31.99 23.02
C VAL A 212 -1.06 31.39 23.67
N THR A 213 -2.21 32.05 23.62
CA THR A 213 -3.46 31.50 24.17
C THR A 213 -3.96 30.31 23.35
N MET A 214 -3.85 30.34 22.02
CA MET A 214 -4.16 29.17 21.18
C MET A 214 -3.21 28.00 21.46
N ALA A 215 -1.91 28.26 21.58
CA ALA A 215 -0.94 27.21 21.93
C ALA A 215 -1.21 26.61 23.31
N GLY A 216 -1.46 27.47 24.30
CA GLY A 216 -1.81 27.06 25.65
C GLY A 216 -3.14 26.31 25.71
N GLY A 217 -4.14 26.73 24.94
CA GLY A 217 -5.42 26.04 24.83
C GLY A 217 -5.27 24.63 24.26
N LEU A 218 -4.43 24.45 23.24
CA LEU A 218 -4.11 23.14 22.69
C LEU A 218 -3.37 22.26 23.71
N PHE A 219 -2.40 22.83 24.43
CA PHE A 219 -1.68 22.13 25.49
C PHE A 219 -2.60 21.68 26.63
N VAL A 220 -3.51 22.54 27.09
CA VAL A 220 -4.51 22.22 28.12
C VAL A 220 -5.52 21.19 27.63
N MET A 221 -5.98 21.29 26.38
CA MET A 221 -6.92 20.33 25.79
C MET A 221 -6.31 18.92 25.73
N SER A 222 -5.07 18.82 25.25
CA SER A 222 -4.33 17.55 25.16
C SER A 222 -3.98 16.99 26.55
N PHE A 223 -3.64 17.86 27.52
CA PHE A 223 -3.45 17.45 28.92
C PHE A 223 -4.76 16.98 29.56
N ALA A 224 -5.89 17.61 29.27
CA ALA A 224 -7.19 17.20 29.79
C ALA A 224 -7.64 15.85 29.21
N THR A 225 -7.38 15.56 27.93
CA THR A 225 -7.68 14.26 27.32
C THR A 225 -6.81 13.15 27.92
N THR A 226 -5.51 13.38 28.11
CA THR A 226 -4.63 12.43 28.81
C THR A 226 -5.00 12.28 30.28
N TRP A 227 -5.34 13.36 30.99
CA TRP A 227 -5.72 13.31 32.40
C TRP A 227 -7.10 12.65 32.63
N VAL A 228 -8.07 12.87 31.74
CA VAL A 228 -9.37 12.17 31.77
C VAL A 228 -9.19 10.68 31.46
N SER A 229 -8.33 10.33 30.50
CA SER A 229 -7.96 8.93 30.22
C SER A 229 -7.24 8.26 31.40
N ALA A 230 -6.35 8.99 32.08
CA ALA A 230 -5.67 8.56 33.30
C ALA A 230 -6.61 8.47 34.53
N LYS A 231 -7.70 9.26 34.55
CA LYS A 231 -8.71 9.22 35.62
C LYS A 231 -9.76 8.14 35.38
N SER A 232 -10.08 7.79 34.14
CA SER A 232 -10.93 6.64 33.80
C SER A 232 -10.26 5.29 34.03
N THR A 233 -8.93 5.27 34.17
CA THR A 233 -8.13 4.10 34.60
C THR A 233 -7.84 4.10 36.11
N GLY A 234 -8.41 5.05 36.86
CA GLY A 234 -8.23 5.22 38.31
C GLY A 234 -9.13 4.34 39.18
N ALA A 235 -9.06 3.02 39.03
CA ALA A 235 -9.43 2.09 40.09
C ALA A 235 -8.44 0.91 40.09
N ALA A 236 -7.47 1.00 41.01
CA ALA A 236 -6.45 0.01 41.34
C ALA A 236 -5.42 -0.31 40.25
N THR A 237 -4.29 0.40 40.28
CA THR A 237 -2.98 -0.28 40.35
C THR A 237 -2.01 0.64 41.08
N MET A 238 -1.40 0.09 42.12
CA MET A 238 -0.33 0.72 42.90
C MET A 238 0.80 1.17 41.98
N MET A 239 1.40 2.32 42.32
CA MET A 239 2.71 2.74 41.87
C MET A 239 3.71 1.59 42.11
N MET A 240 3.95 0.80 41.07
CA MET A 240 5.01 -0.19 41.03
C MET A 240 6.13 0.45 40.23
N ASP A 241 7.24 0.69 40.93
CA ASP A 241 8.45 1.34 40.44
C ASP A 241 8.88 0.75 39.10
N GLU A 242 9.14 1.60 38.11
CA GLU A 242 9.51 1.23 36.74
C GLU A 242 10.78 0.36 36.73
N GLN A 243 11.62 0.51 37.75
CA GLN A 243 12.80 -0.33 38.00
C GLN A 243 12.47 -1.74 38.50
N VAL A 244 11.40 -1.93 39.28
CA VAL A 244 10.95 -3.26 39.74
C VAL A 244 10.23 -4.02 38.61
N LEU A 245 9.60 -3.32 37.67
CA LEU A 245 9.05 -3.94 36.46
C LEU A 245 10.15 -4.39 35.49
N ILE A 246 11.25 -3.65 35.39
CA ILE A 246 12.43 -4.05 34.62
C ILE A 246 13.13 -5.25 35.29
N GLU A 247 13.35 -5.22 36.62
CA GLU A 247 13.92 -6.36 37.36
C GLU A 247 13.02 -7.61 37.35
N ARG A 248 11.69 -7.45 37.29
CA ARG A 248 10.75 -8.58 37.14
C ARG A 248 10.61 -9.07 35.69
N ALA A 249 10.78 -8.20 34.71
CA ALA A 249 10.85 -8.59 33.30
C ALA A 249 12.12 -9.40 32.98
N GLU A 250 13.20 -9.19 33.74
CA GLU A 250 14.44 -9.97 33.65
C GLU A 250 14.38 -11.33 34.37
N GLN A 251 13.40 -11.56 35.26
CA GLN A 251 13.13 -12.90 35.80
C GLN A 251 12.10 -13.61 34.91
N GLU A 252 12.55 -14.62 34.14
CA GLU A 252 11.80 -15.48 33.19
C GLU A 252 10.54 -16.20 33.79
N LEU A 253 9.63 -15.52 34.50
CA LEU A 253 8.52 -16.16 35.23
C LEU A 253 7.19 -16.20 34.45
N ASP A 254 7.05 -15.39 33.39
CA ASP A 254 5.80 -15.27 32.61
C ASP A 254 5.91 -15.80 31.17
N TYR A 255 7.02 -16.46 30.82
CA TYR A 255 7.29 -16.99 29.48
C TYR A 255 7.45 -18.51 29.48
N ILE A 256 7.02 -19.15 28.40
CA ILE A 256 7.32 -20.55 28.12
C ILE A 256 8.19 -20.64 26.85
N LYS A 257 9.27 -21.42 26.94
CA LYS A 257 10.18 -21.64 25.81
C LYS A 257 9.50 -22.51 24.75
N PRO A 258 9.72 -22.27 23.46
CA PRO A 258 9.07 -23.04 22.40
C PRO A 258 9.27 -24.56 22.49
N GLU A 259 10.48 -24.98 22.84
CA GLU A 259 10.86 -26.39 23.01
C GLU A 259 10.08 -27.05 24.14
N GLU A 260 9.84 -26.30 25.22
CA GLU A 260 9.09 -26.77 26.38
C GLU A 260 7.60 -26.87 26.06
N LEU A 261 7.03 -25.89 25.35
CA LEU A 261 5.64 -25.95 24.89
C LEU A 261 5.43 -27.14 23.92
N ALA A 262 6.36 -27.36 22.99
CA ALA A 262 6.29 -28.44 22.02
C ALA A 262 6.26 -29.83 22.68
N ASP A 263 7.14 -30.06 23.67
CA ASP A 263 7.16 -31.32 24.42
C ASP A 263 5.90 -31.56 25.24
N ARG A 264 5.40 -30.52 25.92
CA ARG A 264 4.18 -30.61 26.75
C ARG A 264 2.93 -30.88 25.91
N LEU A 265 2.83 -30.26 24.72
CA LEU A 265 1.77 -30.54 23.75
C LEU A 265 1.86 -31.96 23.19
N MET A 266 3.08 -32.46 22.89
CA MET A 266 3.28 -33.85 22.46
C MET A 266 2.93 -34.87 23.56
N ALA A 267 3.23 -34.55 24.81
CA ALA A 267 2.88 -35.37 25.97
C ALA A 267 1.37 -35.32 26.31
N SER A 268 0.58 -34.51 25.60
CA SER A 268 -0.85 -34.29 25.86
C SER A 268 -1.12 -33.91 27.32
N GLU A 269 -0.34 -32.96 27.86
CA GLU A 269 -0.44 -32.53 29.25
C GLU A 269 -1.88 -32.07 29.59
N PRO A 270 -2.53 -32.63 30.63
CA PRO A 270 -3.91 -32.29 30.94
C PRO A 270 -4.02 -30.84 31.43
N ASN A 271 -4.97 -30.10 30.88
CA ASN A 271 -5.24 -28.68 31.16
C ASN A 271 -4.20 -27.69 30.61
N LEU A 272 -3.39 -28.08 29.61
CA LEU A 272 -2.62 -27.12 28.79
C LEU A 272 -3.48 -26.61 27.63
N VAL A 273 -3.58 -25.29 27.48
CA VAL A 273 -4.30 -24.64 26.38
C VAL A 273 -3.39 -23.62 25.72
N ALA A 274 -3.04 -23.86 24.45
CA ALA A 274 -2.40 -22.87 23.60
C ALA A 274 -3.47 -22.00 22.94
N VAL A 275 -3.30 -20.68 22.97
CA VAL A 275 -4.28 -19.73 22.43
C VAL A 275 -3.60 -18.78 21.47
N ASP A 276 -4.10 -18.77 20.25
CA ASP A 276 -3.69 -17.88 19.18
C ASP A 276 -4.59 -16.64 19.18
N VAL A 277 -4.00 -15.48 19.48
CA VAL A 277 -4.75 -14.22 19.59
C VAL A 277 -4.87 -13.48 18.26
N ARG A 278 -4.33 -14.04 17.16
CA ARG A 278 -4.42 -13.47 15.82
C ARG A 278 -5.84 -13.60 15.26
N PRO A 279 -6.22 -12.82 14.23
CA PRO A 279 -7.51 -13.00 13.60
C PRO A 279 -7.60 -14.36 12.88
N ALA A 280 -8.84 -14.82 12.66
CA ALA A 280 -9.11 -16.20 12.26
C ALA A 280 -8.51 -16.58 10.90
N ASP A 281 -8.36 -15.60 10.00
CA ASP A 281 -7.69 -15.73 8.73
C ASP A 281 -6.21 -16.09 8.87
N GLU A 282 -5.47 -15.42 9.77
CA GLU A 282 -4.07 -15.74 10.06
C GLU A 282 -3.89 -17.10 10.76
N PHE A 283 -4.81 -17.44 11.66
CA PHE A 283 -4.83 -18.76 12.31
C PHE A 283 -5.03 -19.89 11.30
N ASN A 284 -5.90 -19.69 10.32
CA ASN A 284 -6.19 -20.68 9.29
C ASN A 284 -5.03 -20.88 8.31
N LEU A 285 -4.12 -19.92 8.15
CA LEU A 285 -2.90 -20.07 7.35
C LEU A 285 -1.91 -21.04 8.00
N PHE A 286 -1.61 -20.82 9.28
CA PHE A 286 -0.76 -21.71 10.07
C PHE A 286 -0.92 -21.40 11.56
N HIS A 287 -1.07 -22.42 12.39
CA HIS A 287 -1.15 -22.30 13.85
C HIS A 287 -0.52 -23.53 14.52
N ILE A 288 -0.20 -23.43 15.81
CA ILE A 288 0.32 -24.56 16.58
C ILE A 288 -0.79 -25.60 16.73
N ARG A 289 -0.52 -26.86 16.36
CA ARG A 289 -1.51 -27.94 16.41
C ARG A 289 -2.16 -28.04 17.79
N GLY A 290 -3.49 -27.94 17.85
CA GLY A 290 -4.28 -27.99 19.08
C GLY A 290 -4.50 -26.64 19.77
N ALA A 291 -4.01 -25.54 19.18
CA ALA A 291 -4.29 -24.20 19.67
C ALA A 291 -5.73 -23.75 19.37
N LEU A 292 -6.28 -22.89 20.23
CA LEU A 292 -7.58 -22.25 20.04
C LEU A 292 -7.38 -20.86 19.41
N ASN A 293 -8.14 -20.54 18.37
CA ASN A 293 -8.19 -19.18 17.85
C ASN A 293 -9.21 -18.36 18.64
N VAL A 294 -8.75 -17.34 19.35
CA VAL A 294 -9.64 -16.46 20.11
C VAL A 294 -9.19 -15.00 19.96
N PRO A 295 -9.95 -14.18 19.21
CA PRO A 295 -9.65 -12.76 19.10
C PRO A 295 -9.65 -12.06 20.46
N LEU A 296 -8.81 -11.03 20.61
CA LEU A 296 -8.61 -10.29 21.86
C LEU A 296 -9.93 -9.90 22.58
N ALA A 297 -10.93 -9.46 21.81
CA ALA A 297 -12.23 -9.02 22.32
C ALA A 297 -13.06 -10.12 22.99
N GLN A 298 -12.83 -11.40 22.65
CA GLN A 298 -13.61 -12.56 23.13
C GLN A 298 -12.78 -13.48 24.04
N LEU A 299 -11.53 -13.09 24.32
CA LEU A 299 -10.54 -13.89 25.02
C LEU A 299 -10.95 -14.19 26.48
N ALA A 300 -11.44 -13.17 27.17
CA ALA A 300 -11.85 -13.27 28.57
C ALA A 300 -13.05 -14.18 28.78
N GLU A 301 -14.03 -14.15 27.88
CA GLU A 301 -15.26 -14.95 27.98
C GLU A 301 -14.95 -16.43 27.67
N THR A 302 -14.21 -16.67 26.58
CA THR A 302 -13.86 -18.02 26.12
C THR A 302 -12.96 -18.77 27.11
N LEU A 303 -12.04 -18.07 27.78
CA LEU A 303 -11.08 -18.69 28.70
C LEU A 303 -11.58 -18.82 30.15
N GLN A 304 -12.78 -18.34 30.50
CA GLN A 304 -13.31 -18.43 31.88
C GLN A 304 -13.26 -19.84 32.46
N LEU A 305 -13.49 -20.87 31.63
CA LEU A 305 -13.48 -22.28 32.06
C LEU A 305 -12.07 -22.78 32.49
N PHE A 306 -11.01 -22.14 31.98
CA PHE A 306 -9.61 -22.45 32.25
C PHE A 306 -8.97 -21.50 33.27
N LYS A 307 -9.75 -20.58 33.85
CA LYS A 307 -9.28 -19.63 34.84
C LYS A 307 -8.70 -20.34 36.06
N ASN A 308 -7.40 -20.13 36.31
CA ASN A 308 -6.63 -20.75 37.40
C ASN A 308 -6.65 -22.29 37.40
N LYS A 309 -6.91 -22.91 36.24
CA LYS A 309 -6.90 -24.36 36.04
C LYS A 309 -5.99 -24.72 34.88
N GLY A 310 -4.83 -25.30 35.18
CA GLY A 310 -3.84 -25.69 34.17
C GLY A 310 -3.03 -24.51 33.63
N LEU A 311 -2.49 -24.64 32.41
CA LEU A 311 -1.58 -23.66 31.80
C LEU A 311 -2.23 -23.04 30.56
N ILE A 312 -2.32 -21.71 30.52
CA ILE A 312 -2.78 -20.96 29.34
C ILE A 312 -1.56 -20.30 28.69
N VAL A 313 -1.28 -20.62 27.43
CA VAL A 313 -0.14 -20.08 26.69
C VAL A 313 -0.64 -19.23 25.53
N LEU A 314 -0.38 -17.92 25.58
CA LEU A 314 -0.77 -16.98 24.54
C LEU A 314 0.37 -16.77 23.54
N TYR A 315 0.04 -16.72 22.25
CA TYR A 315 1.01 -16.39 21.20
C TYR A 315 0.36 -15.65 20.01
N SER A 316 1.17 -14.84 19.31
CA SER A 316 0.85 -14.21 18.02
C SER A 316 2.11 -14.22 17.12
N ASN A 317 2.09 -13.47 16.00
CA ASN A 317 3.27 -13.28 15.14
C ASN A 317 4.32 -12.36 15.79
N GLY A 318 3.96 -11.64 16.86
CA GLY A 318 4.82 -10.77 17.64
C GLY A 318 4.59 -10.91 19.15
N THR A 319 5.22 -10.04 19.94
CA THR A 319 5.11 -10.06 21.41
C THR A 319 4.15 -9.02 21.98
N THR A 320 3.71 -8.06 21.16
CA THR A 320 2.86 -6.92 21.54
C THR A 320 1.44 -7.36 21.88
N ASP A 321 0.76 -8.06 20.97
CA ASP A 321 -0.65 -8.47 21.14
C ASP A 321 -0.84 -9.48 22.29
N PRO A 322 0.05 -10.48 22.48
CA PRO A 322 -0.03 -11.40 23.62
C PRO A 322 0.23 -10.70 24.97
N SER A 323 1.02 -9.63 25.00
CA SER A 323 1.29 -8.87 26.23
C SER A 323 0.06 -8.08 26.66
N GLU A 324 -0.60 -7.39 25.72
CA GLU A 324 -1.88 -6.70 25.98
C GLU A 324 -2.98 -7.69 26.40
N ALA A 325 -3.06 -8.84 25.73
CA ALA A 325 -3.97 -9.92 26.07
C ALA A 325 -3.77 -10.46 27.49
N ARG A 326 -2.50 -10.70 27.87
CA ARG A 326 -2.12 -11.18 29.20
C ARG A 326 -2.49 -10.16 30.28
N ASP A 327 -2.17 -8.90 30.07
CA ASP A 327 -2.40 -7.84 31.06
C ASP A 327 -3.91 -7.62 31.28
N SER A 328 -4.69 -7.64 30.20
CA SER A 328 -6.16 -7.59 30.25
C SER A 328 -6.76 -8.77 31.05
N LEU A 329 -6.29 -10.00 30.81
CA LEU A 329 -6.78 -11.18 31.53
C LEU A 329 -6.32 -11.22 33.00
N ARG A 330 -5.12 -10.74 33.32
CA ARG A 330 -4.64 -10.63 34.71
C ARG A 330 -5.48 -9.66 35.53
N CYS A 331 -5.85 -8.51 34.95
CA CYS A 331 -6.79 -7.58 35.57
C CYS A 331 -8.17 -8.21 35.87
N GLN A 332 -8.52 -9.29 35.16
CA GLN A 332 -9.76 -10.06 35.35
C GLN A 332 -9.57 -11.29 36.27
N GLY A 333 -8.39 -11.45 36.89
CA GLY A 333 -8.10 -12.44 37.92
C GLY A 333 -7.60 -13.80 37.43
N PHE A 334 -7.07 -13.87 36.21
CA PHE A 334 -6.39 -15.06 35.69
C PHE A 334 -4.91 -15.07 36.09
N GLY A 335 -4.49 -16.06 36.88
CA GLY A 335 -3.12 -16.19 37.40
C GLY A 335 -2.25 -17.24 36.69
N ASN A 336 -2.80 -17.97 35.72
CA ASN A 336 -2.15 -19.11 35.06
C ASN A 336 -1.83 -18.85 33.57
N ILE A 337 -1.48 -17.61 33.23
CA ILE A 337 -1.23 -17.15 31.85
C ILE A 337 0.26 -16.94 31.63
N TYR A 338 0.75 -17.53 30.55
CA TYR A 338 2.13 -17.49 30.08
C TYR A 338 2.16 -17.08 28.61
N MET A 339 3.27 -16.50 28.17
CA MET A 339 3.46 -16.11 26.78
C MET A 339 4.53 -16.98 26.12
N LEU A 340 4.33 -17.30 24.84
CA LEU A 340 5.31 -18.04 24.08
C LEU A 340 6.50 -17.14 23.72
N THR A 341 7.71 -17.52 24.15
CA THR A 341 8.92 -16.75 23.83
C THR A 341 9.15 -16.72 22.31
N GLY A 342 9.29 -15.51 21.75
CA GLY A 342 9.48 -15.31 20.31
C GLY A 342 8.22 -15.55 19.46
N GLY A 343 7.06 -15.80 20.08
CA GLY A 343 5.78 -16.01 19.39
C GLY A 343 5.80 -17.21 18.43
N LEU A 344 4.96 -17.15 17.40
CA LEU A 344 4.84 -18.23 16.40
C LEU A 344 6.12 -18.40 15.56
N GLN A 345 6.82 -17.30 15.27
CA GLN A 345 8.08 -17.33 14.53
C GLN A 345 9.19 -18.01 15.35
N GLY A 346 9.30 -17.67 16.64
CA GLY A 346 10.20 -18.36 17.57
C GLY A 346 9.92 -19.85 17.64
N PHE A 347 8.65 -20.25 17.68
CA PHE A 347 8.27 -21.67 17.62
C PHE A 347 8.67 -22.35 16.32
N TRP A 348 8.53 -21.66 15.18
CA TRP A 348 8.96 -22.18 13.90
C TRP A 348 10.47 -22.40 13.84
N ASP A 349 11.25 -21.37 14.20
CA ASP A 349 12.71 -21.42 14.12
C ASP A 349 13.30 -22.42 15.11
N HIS A 350 12.74 -22.46 16.32
CA HIS A 350 13.23 -23.34 17.37
C HIS A 350 12.75 -24.76 17.17
N CYS A 351 11.49 -25.04 16.82
CA CYS A 351 10.93 -26.41 16.84
C CYS A 351 10.71 -27.05 15.45
N LEU A 352 10.43 -26.27 14.41
CA LEU A 352 9.97 -26.79 13.10
C LEU A 352 11.01 -26.67 11.98
N LYS A 353 11.97 -25.75 12.11
CA LYS A 353 13.05 -25.58 11.15
C LYS A 353 13.91 -26.84 11.04
N SER A 354 14.03 -27.37 9.83
CA SER A 354 14.73 -28.63 9.56
C SER A 354 16.21 -28.56 9.97
N VAL A 355 16.73 -29.71 10.41
CA VAL A 355 18.11 -29.86 10.92
C VAL A 355 19.15 -29.43 9.88
N SER A 356 18.86 -29.57 8.58
CA SER A 356 19.76 -29.18 7.48
C SER A 356 19.85 -27.67 7.23
N LEU A 357 18.90 -26.88 7.75
CA LEU A 357 18.85 -25.43 7.59
C LEU A 357 19.43 -24.67 8.79
N ARG A 358 20.06 -25.40 9.74
CA ARG A 358 20.65 -24.81 10.94
C ARG A 358 22.17 -24.66 10.78
N PRO A 359 22.75 -23.53 11.21
CA PRO A 359 24.17 -23.26 11.07
C PRO A 359 25.05 -24.03 12.07
N GLU A 360 24.48 -24.53 13.17
CA GLU A 360 25.21 -25.27 14.21
C GLU A 360 24.87 -26.78 14.18
N PRO A 361 25.88 -27.67 14.31
CA PRO A 361 25.66 -29.11 14.33
C PRO A 361 24.98 -29.55 15.63
N LEU A 362 23.80 -30.16 15.50
CA LEU A 362 23.00 -30.67 16.63
C LEU A 362 23.50 -32.02 17.14
N THR A 363 23.28 -32.28 18.44
CA THR A 363 23.52 -33.61 19.01
C THR A 363 22.50 -34.64 18.47
N ILE A 364 22.85 -35.92 18.51
CA ILE A 364 21.99 -37.02 18.00
C ILE A 364 20.62 -37.05 18.70
N VAL A 365 20.59 -36.72 19.99
CA VAL A 365 19.36 -36.68 20.80
C VAL A 365 18.47 -35.52 20.38
N ASP A 366 19.04 -34.34 20.19
CA ASP A 366 18.28 -33.16 19.76
C ASP A 366 17.76 -33.32 18.33
N ALA A 367 18.56 -33.88 17.42
CA ALA A 367 18.14 -34.16 16.06
C ALA A 367 16.94 -35.14 15.99
N ALA A 368 16.90 -36.15 16.87
CA ALA A 368 15.76 -37.05 16.99
C ALA A 368 14.50 -36.33 17.54
N ARG A 369 14.68 -35.45 18.53
CA ARG A 369 13.61 -34.63 19.12
C ARG A 369 13.00 -33.65 18.09
N PHE A 370 13.83 -32.98 17.28
CA PHE A 370 13.36 -32.13 16.17
C PHE A 370 12.58 -32.90 15.11
N LYS A 371 13.04 -34.10 14.76
CA LYS A 371 12.33 -34.94 13.80
C LYS A 371 10.96 -35.38 14.35
N ALA A 372 10.88 -35.66 15.64
CA ALA A 372 9.62 -35.97 16.32
C ALA A 372 8.66 -34.77 16.33
N TRP A 373 9.14 -33.56 16.68
CA TRP A 373 8.35 -32.32 16.61
C TRP A 373 7.85 -32.05 15.19
N GLY A 374 8.74 -32.08 14.20
CA GLY A 374 8.36 -31.87 12.80
C GLY A 374 7.27 -32.85 12.33
N THR A 375 7.35 -34.12 12.72
CA THR A 375 6.34 -35.12 12.37
C THR A 375 5.01 -34.90 13.10
N PHE A 376 5.04 -34.49 14.36
CA PHE A 376 3.85 -34.30 15.18
C PHE A 376 3.08 -33.01 14.84
N PHE A 377 3.79 -31.90 14.60
CA PHE A 377 3.19 -30.59 14.34
C PHE A 377 2.91 -30.32 12.85
N SER A 378 3.44 -31.14 11.95
CA SER A 378 3.04 -31.11 10.53
C SER A 378 1.66 -31.74 10.35
N MET A 379 0.70 -30.97 9.82
CA MET A 379 -0.63 -31.47 9.43
C MET A 379 -0.53 -32.59 8.37
N PRO A 380 -1.55 -33.46 8.21
CA PRO A 380 -1.52 -34.53 7.22
C PRO A 380 -1.60 -33.94 5.81
N VAL A 381 -0.43 -33.61 5.27
CA VAL A 381 -0.22 -33.56 3.83
C VAL A 381 -0.39 -34.99 3.34
N PHE A 382 -1.28 -35.21 2.37
CA PHE A 382 -1.33 -36.45 1.60
C PHE A 382 0.10 -36.78 1.15
N SER A 383 0.70 -37.75 1.81
CA SER A 383 2.10 -38.10 1.61
C SER A 383 2.19 -38.98 0.38
N VAL A 384 2.48 -38.39 -0.77
CA VAL A 384 3.14 -39.14 -1.85
C VAL A 384 4.53 -39.50 -1.32
N LYS A 385 4.78 -40.79 -1.12
CA LYS A 385 6.12 -41.29 -0.79
C LYS A 385 7.06 -40.94 -1.95
N ILE A 386 7.95 -39.99 -1.73
CA ILE A 386 9.11 -39.80 -2.59
C ILE A 386 10.24 -40.61 -1.97
N GLY A 387 10.52 -41.75 -2.57
CA GLY A 387 11.81 -42.43 -2.42
C GLY A 387 12.90 -41.52 -2.96
N ILE A 388 13.96 -41.37 -2.19
CA ILE A 388 15.16 -40.67 -2.62
C ILE A 388 15.83 -41.58 -3.65
N ASP A 389 15.54 -41.33 -4.92
CA ASP A 389 16.42 -41.68 -6.03
C ASP A 389 16.87 -40.37 -6.69
N THR A 390 18.18 -40.22 -6.76
CA THR A 390 18.89 -39.07 -7.30
C THR A 390 18.75 -39.01 -8.81
N GLU A 391 17.71 -38.33 -9.30
CA GLU A 391 17.56 -37.84 -10.67
C GLU A 391 16.84 -36.47 -10.59
N PRO A 392 17.16 -35.47 -11.44
CA PRO A 392 16.65 -34.11 -11.31
C PRO A 392 15.16 -34.04 -11.66
N VAL A 393 14.30 -33.99 -10.64
CA VAL A 393 12.85 -33.83 -10.82
C VAL A 393 12.53 -32.39 -11.21
N ASN A 394 12.00 -32.24 -12.43
CA ASN A 394 11.46 -31.00 -12.98
C ASN A 394 10.18 -30.58 -12.22
N VAL A 395 10.31 -29.72 -11.21
CA VAL A 395 9.15 -29.21 -10.44
C VAL A 395 8.42 -28.17 -11.28
N ALA A 396 7.17 -28.47 -11.67
CA ALA A 396 6.30 -27.56 -12.41
C ALA A 396 6.17 -26.18 -11.72
N ILE A 397 6.13 -25.12 -12.53
CA ILE A 397 6.04 -23.73 -12.05
C ILE A 397 4.64 -23.51 -11.44
N PRO A 398 4.54 -22.97 -10.22
CA PRO A 398 3.24 -22.64 -9.63
C PRO A 398 2.59 -21.46 -10.37
N ARG A 399 1.28 -21.52 -10.60
CA ARG A 399 0.53 -20.43 -11.26
C ARG A 399 0.51 -19.14 -10.43
N VAL A 400 0.51 -19.28 -9.11
CA VAL A 400 0.66 -18.19 -8.15
C VAL A 400 1.93 -18.46 -7.35
N ALA A 401 2.94 -17.61 -7.51
CA ALA A 401 4.26 -17.80 -6.96
C ALA A 401 4.45 -16.96 -5.69
N GLU A 402 4.99 -17.58 -4.64
CA GLU A 402 5.40 -16.84 -3.43
C GLU A 402 6.66 -15.99 -3.69
N THR A 403 6.80 -14.89 -2.95
CA THR A 403 7.94 -13.98 -3.03
C THR A 403 9.28 -14.69 -2.72
N VAL A 404 9.26 -15.67 -1.81
CA VAL A 404 10.42 -16.55 -1.51
C VAL A 404 10.80 -17.40 -2.73
N TRP A 405 9.81 -17.96 -3.43
CA TRP A 405 10.02 -18.78 -4.63
C TRP A 405 10.64 -17.96 -5.77
N LEU A 406 10.20 -16.71 -5.92
CA LEU A 406 10.76 -15.77 -6.90
C LEU A 406 12.20 -15.42 -6.53
N THR A 407 12.47 -15.09 -5.27
CA THR A 407 13.81 -14.72 -4.79
C THR A 407 14.85 -15.81 -5.09
N ALA A 408 14.50 -17.07 -4.92
CA ALA A 408 15.39 -18.21 -5.19
C ALA A 408 15.75 -18.39 -6.68
N ARG A 409 15.02 -17.76 -7.61
CA ARG A 409 15.21 -17.90 -9.07
C ARG A 409 15.68 -16.61 -9.75
N LEU A 410 15.76 -15.49 -9.03
CA LEU A 410 16.28 -14.25 -9.60
C LEU A 410 17.70 -14.47 -10.14
N GLY A 411 17.94 -13.98 -11.37
CA GLY A 411 19.23 -14.10 -12.05
C GLY A 411 19.52 -15.47 -12.68
N THR A 412 18.61 -16.45 -12.59
CA THR A 412 18.75 -17.71 -13.33
C THR A 412 18.57 -17.50 -14.84
N PRO A 413 19.24 -18.29 -15.70
CA PRO A 413 19.07 -18.19 -17.15
C PRO A 413 17.62 -18.53 -17.54
N ASN A 414 17.11 -17.91 -18.61
CA ASN A 414 15.74 -18.07 -19.12
C ASN A 414 14.64 -17.73 -18.09
N PHE A 415 14.94 -16.90 -17.10
CA PHE A 415 13.97 -16.42 -16.13
C PHE A 415 13.72 -14.92 -16.35
N LYS A 416 12.46 -14.53 -16.54
CA LYS A 416 12.05 -13.16 -16.81
C LYS A 416 11.04 -12.71 -15.78
N VAL A 417 11.26 -11.54 -15.21
CA VAL A 417 10.27 -10.86 -14.36
C VAL A 417 9.70 -9.71 -15.16
N ILE A 418 8.38 -9.59 -15.21
CA ILE A 418 7.67 -8.51 -15.89
C ILE A 418 6.86 -7.75 -14.85
N ASP A 419 7.17 -6.47 -14.72
CA ASP A 419 6.47 -5.53 -13.86
C ASP A 419 5.40 -4.81 -14.68
N LEU A 420 4.15 -4.93 -14.24
CA LEU A 420 2.98 -4.35 -14.92
C LEU A 420 2.50 -3.06 -14.26
N ARG A 421 3.19 -2.58 -13.23
CA ARG A 421 2.88 -1.29 -12.60
C ARG A 421 3.07 -0.13 -13.56
N PRO A 422 2.46 1.04 -13.27
CA PRO A 422 2.75 2.26 -14.02
C PRO A 422 4.26 2.52 -14.12
N GLN A 423 4.72 2.94 -15.31
CA GLN A 423 6.14 3.15 -15.59
C GLN A 423 6.84 4.05 -14.55
N GLN A 424 6.10 5.02 -13.99
CA GLN A 424 6.60 5.94 -12.96
C GLN A 424 6.98 5.21 -11.66
N GLU A 425 6.17 4.23 -11.23
CA GLU A 425 6.44 3.42 -10.05
C GLU A 425 7.61 2.46 -10.30
N TYR A 426 7.61 1.79 -11.45
CA TYR A 426 8.72 0.93 -11.86
C TYR A 426 10.06 1.68 -11.89
N ASN A 427 10.10 2.90 -12.45
CA ASN A 427 11.31 3.71 -12.53
C ASN A 427 11.83 4.15 -11.16
N THR A 428 10.98 4.19 -10.13
CA THR A 428 11.37 4.58 -8.77
C THR A 428 12.06 3.43 -8.06
N ALA A 429 11.41 2.26 -8.06
CA ALA A 429 11.96 1.02 -7.52
C ALA A 429 11.21 -0.18 -8.10
N HIS A 430 11.96 -1.21 -8.48
CA HIS A 430 11.42 -2.47 -9.01
C HIS A 430 12.30 -3.66 -8.60
N ILE A 431 11.77 -4.87 -8.82
CA ILE A 431 12.47 -6.11 -8.54
C ILE A 431 13.71 -6.22 -9.47
N PRO A 432 14.91 -6.56 -8.95
CA PRO A 432 16.12 -6.69 -9.76
C PRO A 432 15.94 -7.61 -10.98
N GLY A 433 16.26 -7.09 -12.16
CA GLY A 433 16.12 -7.80 -13.44
C GLY A 433 14.71 -7.80 -14.03
N ALA A 434 13.75 -7.13 -13.40
CA ALA A 434 12.41 -6.98 -13.95
C ALA A 434 12.38 -6.06 -15.18
N LEU A 435 11.48 -6.35 -16.10
CA LEU A 435 11.17 -5.60 -17.30
C LEU A 435 9.83 -4.88 -17.12
N SER A 436 9.75 -3.60 -17.46
CA SER A 436 8.47 -2.90 -17.49
C SER A 436 7.65 -3.29 -18.71
N LEU A 437 6.37 -3.58 -18.51
CA LEU A 437 5.38 -3.73 -19.58
C LEU A 437 4.10 -3.00 -19.18
N ASN A 438 3.74 -1.98 -19.93
CA ASN A 438 2.44 -1.35 -19.80
C ASN A 438 1.35 -2.30 -20.36
N VAL A 439 0.33 -2.60 -19.56
CA VAL A 439 -0.71 -3.58 -19.93
C VAL A 439 -1.56 -3.10 -21.12
N GLU A 440 -1.81 -1.79 -21.23
CA GLU A 440 -2.55 -1.23 -22.36
C GLU A 440 -1.82 -1.45 -23.69
N ALA A 441 -0.50 -1.65 -23.66
CA ALA A 441 0.27 -2.00 -24.85
C ALA A 441 -0.02 -3.42 -25.38
N LEU A 442 -0.77 -4.26 -24.64
CA LEU A 442 -1.22 -5.59 -25.06
C LEU A 442 -2.57 -5.56 -25.76
N SER A 443 -3.30 -4.45 -25.69
CA SER A 443 -4.60 -4.27 -26.33
C SER A 443 -4.54 -3.18 -27.40
N SER A 444 -5.49 -3.19 -28.33
CA SER A 444 -5.63 -2.14 -29.34
C SER A 444 -7.06 -1.97 -29.81
N ASN A 445 -7.31 -0.86 -30.49
CA ASN A 445 -8.59 -0.64 -31.15
C ASN A 445 -8.56 -1.37 -32.51
N THR A 446 -9.29 -2.47 -32.61
CA THR A 446 -9.34 -3.32 -33.81
C THR A 446 -10.76 -3.39 -34.34
N GLU A 447 -10.95 -3.18 -35.64
CA GLU A 447 -12.27 -3.25 -36.30
C GLU A 447 -13.36 -2.36 -35.67
N GLY A 448 -12.95 -1.21 -35.09
CA GLY A 448 -13.88 -0.27 -34.44
C GLY A 448 -14.22 -0.63 -32.99
N LEU A 449 -13.68 -1.74 -32.46
CA LEU A 449 -13.82 -2.16 -31.08
C LEU A 449 -12.64 -1.65 -30.24
N PRO A 450 -12.89 -0.97 -29.11
CA PRO A 450 -11.81 -0.49 -28.26
C PRO A 450 -11.21 -1.60 -27.38
N SER A 451 -9.91 -1.51 -27.10
CA SER A 451 -9.22 -2.28 -26.05
C SER A 451 -9.25 -3.81 -26.18
N VAL A 452 -9.37 -4.35 -27.39
CA VAL A 452 -9.31 -5.80 -27.65
C VAL A 452 -7.87 -6.29 -27.56
N LEU A 453 -7.66 -7.48 -26.96
CA LEU A 453 -6.34 -8.10 -26.85
C LEU A 453 -5.72 -8.31 -28.24
N LEU A 454 -4.45 -7.96 -28.40
CA LEU A 454 -3.78 -7.97 -29.70
C LEU A 454 -3.74 -9.37 -30.34
N PRO A 455 -3.76 -9.45 -31.69
CA PRO A 455 -3.53 -10.70 -32.41
C PRO A 455 -2.15 -11.30 -32.12
N ALA A 456 -2.05 -12.63 -32.18
CA ALA A 456 -0.82 -13.38 -31.89
C ALA A 456 0.43 -12.85 -32.62
N PRO A 457 0.41 -12.49 -33.92
CA PRO A 457 1.60 -11.94 -34.59
C PRO A 457 2.13 -10.64 -33.97
N ILE A 458 1.24 -9.78 -33.48
CA ILE A 458 1.63 -8.49 -32.88
C ILE A 458 2.13 -8.71 -31.45
N LEU A 459 1.49 -9.58 -30.68
CA LEU A 459 1.97 -9.98 -29.35
C LEU A 459 3.36 -10.61 -29.42
N ALA A 460 3.59 -11.53 -30.36
CA ALA A 460 4.89 -12.15 -30.58
C ALA A 460 5.98 -11.12 -30.93
N ALA A 461 5.65 -10.13 -31.78
CA ALA A 461 6.57 -9.03 -32.09
C ALA A 461 6.90 -8.18 -30.85
N LYS A 462 5.91 -7.88 -30.00
CA LYS A 462 6.10 -7.12 -28.76
C LYS A 462 6.95 -7.89 -27.74
N PHE A 463 6.65 -9.16 -27.49
CA PHE A 463 7.45 -9.99 -26.60
C PHE A 463 8.87 -10.22 -27.13
N SER A 464 9.05 -10.27 -28.46
CA SER A 464 10.38 -10.27 -29.07
C SER A 464 11.17 -9.01 -28.72
N LEU A 465 10.54 -7.83 -28.72
CA LEU A 465 11.17 -6.57 -28.35
C LEU A 465 11.54 -6.50 -26.86
N LEU A 466 10.79 -7.19 -26.01
CA LEU A 466 11.09 -7.37 -24.58
C LEU A 466 12.15 -8.46 -24.33
N GLY A 467 12.63 -9.14 -25.37
CA GLY A 467 13.65 -10.18 -25.25
C GLY A 467 13.15 -11.48 -24.64
N LEU A 468 11.83 -11.72 -24.62
CA LEU A 468 11.23 -12.97 -24.16
C LEU A 468 11.45 -14.08 -25.19
N GLN A 469 11.62 -15.30 -24.72
CA GLN A 469 11.66 -16.51 -25.54
C GLN A 469 10.53 -17.47 -25.13
N PRO A 470 10.07 -18.37 -26.01
CA PRO A 470 9.04 -19.36 -25.68
C PRO A 470 9.42 -20.34 -24.56
N THR A 471 10.71 -20.46 -24.27
CA THR A 471 11.27 -21.32 -23.23
C THR A 471 11.55 -20.57 -21.93
N ASP A 472 11.32 -19.25 -21.91
CA ASP A 472 11.54 -18.46 -20.70
C ASP A 472 10.45 -18.80 -19.67
N THR A 473 10.81 -18.86 -18.40
CA THR A 473 9.86 -18.80 -17.30
C THR A 473 9.55 -17.34 -16.98
N VAL A 474 8.29 -16.95 -17.07
CA VAL A 474 7.86 -15.55 -16.88
C VAL A 474 7.13 -15.38 -15.55
N VAL A 475 7.56 -14.43 -14.72
CA VAL A 475 6.84 -14.02 -13.50
C VAL A 475 6.27 -12.63 -13.69
N LEU A 476 4.96 -12.52 -13.50
CA LEU A 476 4.20 -11.28 -13.62
C LEU A 476 4.03 -10.65 -12.23
N VAL A 477 4.38 -9.38 -12.11
CA VAL A 477 4.30 -8.61 -10.86
C VAL A 477 3.16 -7.61 -10.96
N SER A 478 2.18 -7.76 -10.07
CA SER A 478 1.02 -6.88 -10.01
C SER A 478 1.30 -5.63 -9.18
N GLY A 479 0.66 -4.53 -9.58
CA GLY A 479 0.48 -3.34 -8.76
C GLY A 479 -0.80 -3.39 -7.95
N ASP A 480 -1.58 -2.31 -8.03
CA ASP A 480 -2.91 -2.14 -7.44
C ASP A 480 -4.03 -2.88 -8.21
N LYS A 481 -3.70 -3.48 -9.38
CA LYS A 481 -4.64 -4.20 -10.23
C LYS A 481 -4.08 -5.58 -10.56
N LEU A 482 -4.67 -6.61 -9.96
CA LEU A 482 -4.30 -8.00 -10.23
C LEU A 482 -4.67 -8.44 -11.65
N HIS A 483 -5.76 -7.88 -12.19
CA HIS A 483 -6.25 -8.24 -13.53
C HIS A 483 -5.30 -7.85 -14.66
N ASP A 484 -4.38 -6.90 -14.44
CA ASP A 484 -3.34 -6.55 -15.40
C ASP A 484 -2.40 -7.76 -15.62
N CYS A 485 -2.04 -8.46 -14.53
CA CYS A 485 -1.26 -9.70 -14.60
C CYS A 485 -2.00 -10.82 -15.30
N THR A 486 -3.29 -10.98 -15.05
CA THR A 486 -4.05 -12.05 -15.70
C THR A 486 -4.26 -11.78 -17.18
N LEU A 487 -4.37 -10.51 -17.61
CA LEU A 487 -4.42 -10.17 -19.03
C LEU A 487 -3.07 -10.38 -19.72
N ALA A 488 -1.97 -10.02 -19.07
CA ALA A 488 -0.63 -10.34 -19.56
C ALA A 488 -0.39 -11.86 -19.64
N GLY A 489 -0.87 -12.63 -18.65
CA GLY A 489 -0.90 -14.09 -18.67
C GLY A 489 -1.72 -14.64 -19.84
N MET A 490 -2.90 -14.09 -20.09
CA MET A 490 -3.74 -14.45 -21.24
C MET A 490 -3.06 -14.14 -22.57
N ALA A 491 -2.30 -13.03 -22.66
CA ALA A 491 -1.50 -12.69 -23.83
C ALA A 491 -0.36 -13.71 -24.09
N LEU A 492 0.25 -14.22 -23.01
CA LEU A 492 1.23 -15.30 -23.07
C LEU A 492 0.57 -16.61 -23.54
N GLU A 493 -0.59 -16.97 -23.00
CA GLU A 493 -1.35 -18.16 -23.40
C GLU A 493 -1.81 -18.12 -24.86
N ARG A 494 -2.21 -16.95 -25.39
CA ARG A 494 -2.55 -16.76 -26.81
C ARG A 494 -1.38 -17.12 -27.74
N LEU A 495 -0.14 -17.08 -27.25
CA LEU A 495 1.07 -17.52 -27.96
C LEU A 495 1.52 -18.95 -27.60
N GLY A 496 0.79 -19.64 -26.74
CA GLY A 496 1.14 -20.96 -26.22
C GLY A 496 2.24 -20.97 -25.16
N HIS A 497 2.45 -19.85 -24.49
CA HIS A 497 3.41 -19.73 -23.40
C HIS A 497 2.74 -20.10 -22.08
N MET A 498 2.94 -21.34 -21.64
CA MET A 498 2.33 -21.84 -20.40
C MET A 498 3.25 -21.71 -19.18
N ASP A 499 4.54 -21.44 -19.35
CA ASP A 499 5.52 -21.35 -18.25
C ASP A 499 5.54 -19.95 -17.62
N TYR A 500 4.40 -19.56 -17.05
CA TYR A 500 4.27 -18.28 -16.34
C TYR A 500 3.59 -18.39 -14.98
N ALA A 501 3.91 -17.45 -14.09
CA ALA A 501 3.35 -17.32 -12.75
C ALA A 501 3.01 -15.86 -12.43
N ILE A 502 2.03 -15.64 -11.56
CA ILE A 502 1.72 -14.33 -10.97
C ILE A 502 2.25 -14.31 -9.55
N ILE A 503 2.96 -13.25 -9.15
CA ILE A 503 3.47 -13.15 -7.78
C ILE A 503 2.33 -12.91 -6.78
N ASN A 504 2.30 -13.70 -5.71
CA ASN A 504 1.28 -13.58 -4.67
C ASN A 504 1.51 -12.31 -3.85
N GLY A 505 0.50 -11.45 -3.72
CA GLY A 505 0.61 -10.17 -2.99
C GLY A 505 1.31 -9.04 -3.76
N GLY A 506 1.74 -9.27 -5.00
CA GLY A 506 2.27 -8.22 -5.88
C GLY A 506 3.60 -7.60 -5.42
N TYR A 507 3.87 -6.40 -5.95
CA TYR A 507 5.01 -5.57 -5.52
C TYR A 507 4.91 -5.15 -4.06
N ALA A 508 3.70 -4.84 -3.56
CA ALA A 508 3.48 -4.38 -2.19
C ALA A 508 4.01 -5.38 -1.15
N LYS A 509 3.74 -6.67 -1.33
CA LYS A 509 4.29 -7.73 -0.46
C LYS A 509 5.81 -7.84 -0.57
N TRP A 510 6.36 -7.73 -1.78
CA TRP A 510 7.81 -7.77 -2.00
C TRP A 510 8.53 -6.66 -1.23
N GLU A 511 7.99 -5.44 -1.29
CA GLU A 511 8.51 -4.27 -0.59
C GLU A 511 8.37 -4.41 0.94
N ARG A 512 7.20 -4.82 1.43
CA ARG A 512 6.95 -5.02 2.88
C ARG A 512 7.88 -6.07 3.48
N GLU A 513 8.21 -7.12 2.74
CA GLU A 513 9.14 -8.15 3.17
C GLU A 513 10.61 -7.70 3.15
N GLY A 514 10.89 -6.44 2.80
CA GLY A 514 12.25 -5.88 2.79
C GLY A 514 13.17 -6.54 1.76
N ARG A 515 12.59 -7.07 0.66
CA ARG A 515 13.36 -7.76 -0.37
C ARG A 515 14.13 -6.78 -1.26
N PRO A 516 15.19 -7.23 -1.96
CA PRO A 516 16.00 -6.36 -2.78
C PRO A 516 15.17 -5.61 -3.84
N LEU A 517 15.42 -4.32 -3.95
CA LEU A 517 14.83 -3.41 -4.94
C LEU A 517 15.95 -2.66 -5.67
N THR A 518 15.70 -2.25 -6.91
CA THR A 518 16.62 -1.45 -7.71
C THR A 518 15.88 -0.42 -8.55
N ALA A 519 16.58 0.63 -8.95
CA ALA A 519 16.14 1.59 -9.96
C ALA A 519 16.91 1.42 -11.29
N VAL A 520 17.83 0.45 -11.36
CA VAL A 520 18.66 0.20 -12.56
C VAL A 520 17.82 -0.49 -13.62
N LEU A 521 17.60 0.21 -14.74
CA LEU A 521 16.85 -0.33 -15.88
C LEU A 521 17.55 -1.56 -16.48
N THR A 522 16.78 -2.65 -16.64
CA THR A 522 17.28 -3.89 -17.23
C THR A 522 17.53 -3.71 -18.73
N ALA A 523 18.74 -4.02 -19.18
CA ALA A 523 19.07 -3.99 -20.60
C ALA A 523 18.36 -5.14 -21.34
N VAL A 524 17.67 -4.80 -22.43
CA VAL A 524 16.91 -5.76 -23.24
C VAL A 524 17.62 -6.06 -24.54
N THR A 525 17.84 -7.33 -24.83
CA THR A 525 18.26 -7.79 -26.16
C THR A 525 17.06 -8.38 -26.86
N LYS A 526 16.72 -7.84 -28.03
CA LYS A 526 15.62 -8.33 -28.85
C LYS A 526 15.81 -9.83 -29.16
N SER A 527 14.77 -10.62 -28.94
CA SER A 527 14.73 -12.06 -29.22
C SER A 527 13.90 -12.35 -30.48
N LYS A 528 13.68 -13.63 -30.76
CA LYS A 528 12.73 -14.11 -31.78
C LYS A 528 11.64 -14.94 -31.11
N TYR A 529 10.44 -14.38 -31.03
CA TYR A 529 9.26 -15.07 -30.54
C TYR A 529 8.44 -15.62 -31.73
N PRO A 530 8.33 -16.94 -31.92
CA PRO A 530 7.54 -17.55 -32.99
C PRO A 530 6.03 -17.41 -32.73
N VAL A 531 5.27 -17.30 -33.81
CA VAL A 531 3.82 -17.44 -33.78
C VAL A 531 3.49 -18.89 -34.05
N LYS A 532 2.65 -19.49 -33.19
CA LYS A 532 2.09 -20.83 -33.41
C LYS A 532 0.61 -20.67 -33.77
N ASP A 533 0.21 -21.20 -34.92
CA ASP A 533 -1.18 -21.14 -35.35
C ASP A 533 -2.05 -22.08 -34.52
N GLY A 534 -3.31 -21.68 -34.27
CA GLY A 534 -4.33 -22.53 -33.64
C GLY A 534 -4.14 -22.80 -32.14
N VAL A 535 -3.31 -22.01 -31.45
CA VAL A 535 -3.08 -22.17 -29.99
C VAL A 535 -4.12 -21.42 -29.14
N ASP A 536 -4.68 -20.33 -29.66
CA ASP A 536 -5.75 -19.60 -29.00
C ASP A 536 -7.06 -20.39 -29.06
N ASP A 537 -7.31 -21.19 -28.03
CA ASP A 537 -8.50 -22.04 -27.89
C ASP A 537 -9.61 -21.40 -27.03
N PHE A 538 -9.30 -20.30 -26.36
CA PHE A 538 -10.16 -19.67 -25.36
C PHE A 538 -10.86 -18.42 -25.88
N SER A 539 -10.32 -17.70 -26.85
CA SER A 539 -10.93 -16.46 -27.34
C SER A 539 -12.15 -16.74 -28.21
N VAL A 540 -13.27 -16.09 -27.88
CA VAL A 540 -14.52 -16.19 -28.67
C VAL A 540 -14.99 -14.83 -29.12
N ASN A 541 -15.69 -14.81 -30.26
CA ASN A 541 -16.33 -13.61 -30.79
C ASN A 541 -17.83 -13.59 -30.50
N PHE A 542 -18.49 -12.46 -30.76
CA PHE A 542 -19.93 -12.29 -30.52
C PHE A 542 -20.78 -13.37 -31.23
N ARG A 543 -20.41 -13.82 -32.44
CA ARG A 543 -21.16 -14.86 -33.17
C ARG A 543 -21.18 -16.18 -32.42
N THR A 544 -20.04 -16.52 -31.81
CA THR A 544 -19.91 -17.70 -30.97
C THR A 544 -20.79 -17.54 -29.74
N VAL A 545 -20.76 -16.39 -29.07
CA VAL A 545 -21.62 -16.13 -27.90
C VAL A 545 -23.11 -16.24 -28.26
N VAL A 546 -23.55 -15.63 -29.37
CA VAL A 546 -24.93 -15.75 -29.88
C VAL A 546 -25.33 -17.20 -30.15
N ALA A 547 -24.44 -18.02 -30.71
CA ALA A 547 -24.71 -19.44 -30.95
C ALA A 547 -24.87 -20.24 -29.65
N HIS A 548 -24.22 -19.82 -28.56
CA HIS A 548 -24.33 -20.47 -27.24
C HIS A 548 -25.54 -19.98 -26.44
N LEU A 549 -26.14 -18.83 -26.77
CA LEU A 549 -27.41 -18.39 -26.15
C LEU A 549 -28.54 -19.42 -26.31
N ALA A 550 -28.51 -20.20 -27.41
CA ALA A 550 -29.49 -21.24 -27.69
C ALA A 550 -29.14 -22.60 -27.04
N GLN A 551 -27.99 -22.72 -26.37
CA GLN A 551 -27.51 -23.97 -25.80
C GLN A 551 -27.73 -23.97 -24.28
N PRO A 552 -28.50 -24.91 -23.72
CA PRO A 552 -28.79 -24.94 -22.28
C PRO A 552 -27.59 -25.33 -21.42
N ASP A 553 -26.54 -25.91 -22.02
CA ASP A 553 -25.39 -26.47 -21.30
C ASP A 553 -24.21 -25.49 -21.18
N THR A 554 -24.35 -24.25 -21.67
CA THR A 554 -23.30 -23.21 -21.58
C THR A 554 -23.66 -22.18 -20.53
N VAL A 555 -22.69 -21.87 -19.66
CA VAL A 555 -22.83 -20.81 -18.65
C VAL A 555 -22.08 -19.57 -19.11
N ILE A 556 -22.81 -18.46 -19.26
CA ILE A 556 -22.21 -17.16 -19.57
C ILE A 556 -22.09 -16.37 -18.27
N ILE A 557 -20.90 -15.85 -17.95
CA ILE A 557 -20.62 -15.13 -16.71
C ILE A 557 -20.28 -13.68 -17.02
N ASP A 558 -21.09 -12.76 -16.49
CA ASP A 558 -20.83 -11.33 -16.49
C ASP A 558 -20.07 -10.94 -15.22
N VAL A 559 -18.81 -10.53 -15.36
CA VAL A 559 -17.98 -10.18 -14.21
C VAL A 559 -17.98 -8.68 -13.87
N ARG A 560 -18.84 -7.89 -14.52
CA ARG A 560 -18.99 -6.45 -14.22
C ARG A 560 -19.69 -6.24 -12.88
N PRO A 561 -19.51 -5.07 -12.24
CA PRO A 561 -20.33 -4.65 -11.11
C PRO A 561 -21.84 -4.79 -11.39
N GLU A 562 -22.59 -5.18 -10.36
CA GLU A 562 -24.05 -5.44 -10.44
C GLU A 562 -24.84 -4.27 -11.03
N GLU A 563 -24.42 -3.04 -10.77
CA GLU A 563 -25.06 -1.81 -11.29
C GLU A 563 -25.00 -1.71 -12.82
N LEU A 564 -23.94 -2.23 -13.44
CA LEU A 564 -23.80 -2.27 -14.91
C LEU A 564 -24.56 -3.46 -15.51
N TYR A 565 -24.63 -4.58 -14.79
CA TYR A 565 -25.39 -5.77 -15.20
C TYR A 565 -26.90 -5.50 -15.19
N THR A 566 -27.41 -4.87 -14.13
CA THR A 566 -28.83 -4.53 -13.97
C THR A 566 -29.28 -3.37 -14.86
N GLY A 567 -28.36 -2.61 -15.44
CA GLY A 567 -28.66 -1.43 -16.27
C GLY A 567 -28.90 -0.13 -15.48
N LYS A 568 -28.71 -0.13 -14.14
CA LYS A 568 -28.82 1.07 -13.28
C LYS A 568 -27.77 2.13 -13.62
N LYS A 569 -26.62 1.70 -14.11
CA LYS A 569 -25.57 2.55 -14.69
C LYS A 569 -25.19 2.01 -16.07
N SER A 570 -24.79 2.89 -16.97
CA SER A 570 -24.19 2.48 -18.23
C SER A 570 -23.15 3.49 -18.67
N ASP A 571 -22.03 2.97 -19.15
CA ASP A 571 -21.01 3.72 -19.87
C ASP A 571 -21.14 3.51 -21.39
N GLU A 572 -22.10 2.69 -21.84
CA GLU A 572 -22.25 2.21 -23.21
C GLU A 572 -23.60 2.58 -23.83
N ALA A 573 -23.69 2.44 -25.17
CA ALA A 573 -24.85 2.82 -25.97
C ALA A 573 -26.15 2.12 -25.56
N CYS A 574 -26.06 0.87 -25.09
CA CYS A 574 -27.18 0.10 -24.57
C CYS A 574 -26.91 -0.31 -23.12
N ILE A 575 -27.98 -0.22 -22.31
CA ILE A 575 -27.99 -0.65 -20.91
C ILE A 575 -28.36 -2.14 -20.83
N GLY A 576 -27.85 -2.85 -19.81
CA GLY A 576 -28.19 -4.24 -19.53
C GLY A 576 -27.02 -5.22 -19.63
N HIS A 577 -27.35 -6.47 -19.95
CA HIS A 577 -26.40 -7.58 -20.05
C HIS A 577 -26.78 -8.57 -21.17
N ILE A 578 -25.88 -9.51 -21.44
CA ILE A 578 -26.10 -10.58 -22.42
C ILE A 578 -27.19 -11.52 -21.87
N PRO A 579 -28.24 -11.85 -22.65
CA PRO A 579 -29.33 -12.70 -22.16
C PRO A 579 -28.84 -14.03 -21.57
N GLY A 580 -29.37 -14.41 -20.40
CA GLY A 580 -29.00 -15.64 -19.71
C GLY A 580 -27.62 -15.62 -19.04
N ALA A 581 -26.89 -14.50 -19.10
CA ALA A 581 -25.65 -14.37 -18.34
C ALA A 581 -25.92 -14.30 -16.84
N ILE A 582 -25.05 -14.91 -16.05
CA ILE A 582 -25.10 -14.87 -14.59
C ILE A 582 -24.07 -13.85 -14.10
N ASN A 583 -24.48 -12.91 -13.25
CA ASN A 583 -23.55 -11.92 -12.70
C ASN A 583 -22.74 -12.51 -11.54
N ARG A 584 -21.41 -12.43 -11.63
CA ARG A 584 -20.49 -12.72 -10.54
C ARG A 584 -19.31 -11.75 -10.62
N VAL A 585 -19.29 -10.76 -9.73
CA VAL A 585 -18.35 -9.63 -9.84
C VAL A 585 -16.91 -10.09 -9.60
N PHE A 586 -15.97 -9.69 -10.45
CA PHE A 586 -14.56 -10.09 -10.35
C PHE A 586 -13.90 -9.74 -8.99
N THR A 587 -14.40 -8.70 -8.30
CA THR A 587 -13.89 -8.28 -6.99
C THR A 587 -14.16 -9.32 -5.91
N GLU A 588 -15.12 -10.22 -6.10
CA GLU A 588 -15.37 -11.34 -5.18
C GLU A 588 -14.25 -12.39 -5.20
N ASP A 589 -13.43 -12.44 -6.25
CA ASP A 589 -12.39 -13.46 -6.39
C ASP A 589 -11.10 -13.10 -5.63
N VAL A 590 -10.98 -11.86 -5.16
CA VAL A 590 -9.78 -11.31 -4.54
C VAL A 590 -10.05 -10.70 -3.17
N VAL A 591 -8.99 -10.48 -2.41
CA VAL A 591 -8.98 -9.70 -1.17
C VAL A 591 -7.80 -8.73 -1.21
N THR A 592 -8.05 -7.49 -0.81
CA THR A 592 -7.04 -6.43 -0.73
C THR A 592 -6.81 -6.10 0.74
N THR A 593 -5.55 -6.12 1.17
CA THR A 593 -5.17 -5.73 2.54
C THR A 593 -5.08 -4.21 2.68
N SER A 594 -4.97 -3.72 3.92
CA SER A 594 -4.73 -2.30 4.19
C SER A 594 -3.46 -1.77 3.52
N ASP A 595 -2.47 -2.64 3.32
CA ASP A 595 -1.17 -2.32 2.76
C ASP A 595 -1.13 -2.44 1.23
N LYS A 596 -2.31 -2.47 0.58
CA LYS A 596 -2.50 -2.60 -0.87
C LYS A 596 -1.97 -3.90 -1.46
N GLU A 597 -1.75 -4.94 -0.66
CA GLU A 597 -1.46 -6.28 -1.17
C GLU A 597 -2.76 -6.91 -1.67
N ILE A 598 -2.72 -7.52 -2.86
CA ILE A 598 -3.88 -8.17 -3.45
C ILE A 598 -3.62 -9.66 -3.56
N TYR A 599 -4.53 -10.44 -3.01
CA TYR A 599 -4.49 -11.90 -2.99
C TYR A 599 -5.70 -12.47 -3.70
N PHE A 600 -5.52 -13.55 -4.47
CA PHE A 600 -6.65 -14.42 -4.79
C PHE A 600 -7.20 -15.01 -3.50
N ARG A 601 -8.52 -15.10 -3.38
CA ARG A 601 -9.12 -15.81 -2.24
C ARG A 601 -8.73 -17.28 -2.26
N TYR A 602 -8.77 -17.92 -1.10
CA TYR A 602 -8.43 -19.33 -0.99
C TYR A 602 -9.33 -20.18 -1.91
N THR A 603 -8.74 -21.20 -2.53
CA THR A 603 -9.38 -21.96 -3.62
C THR A 603 -10.68 -22.63 -3.21
N GLY A 604 -10.84 -23.05 -1.95
CA GLY A 604 -12.10 -23.60 -1.44
C GLY A 604 -13.27 -22.60 -1.41
N PHE A 605 -13.02 -21.32 -1.14
CA PHE A 605 -14.04 -20.27 -1.20
C PHE A 605 -14.50 -20.05 -2.63
N LEU A 606 -13.52 -19.91 -3.53
CA LEU A 606 -13.76 -19.74 -4.95
C LEU A 606 -14.53 -20.96 -5.51
N ALA A 607 -14.08 -22.19 -5.22
CA ALA A 607 -14.76 -23.42 -5.62
C ALA A 607 -16.21 -23.47 -5.14
N THR A 608 -16.46 -23.09 -3.89
CA THR A 608 -17.82 -23.06 -3.33
C THR A 608 -18.69 -22.05 -4.08
N GLY A 609 -18.21 -20.81 -4.29
CA GLY A 609 -18.95 -19.78 -5.03
C GLY A 609 -19.24 -20.18 -6.48
N TYR A 610 -18.25 -20.71 -7.20
CA TYR A 610 -18.43 -21.11 -8.60
C TYR A 610 -19.26 -22.38 -8.77
N SER A 611 -19.25 -23.31 -7.82
CA SER A 611 -20.08 -24.52 -7.86
C SER A 611 -21.58 -24.25 -7.80
N GLN A 612 -21.99 -23.09 -7.27
CA GLN A 612 -23.40 -22.66 -7.24
C GLN A 612 -23.88 -22.16 -8.61
N ILE A 613 -22.96 -21.78 -9.49
CA ILE A 613 -23.24 -21.14 -10.78
C ILE A 613 -22.95 -22.09 -11.93
N ILE A 614 -21.85 -22.85 -11.82
CA ILE A 614 -21.35 -23.75 -12.86
C ILE A 614 -21.55 -25.19 -12.39
N PRO A 615 -22.41 -25.98 -13.06
CA PRO A 615 -22.78 -27.34 -12.63
C PRO A 615 -21.60 -28.32 -12.50
N SER A 616 -20.58 -28.18 -13.35
CA SER A 616 -19.42 -29.08 -13.35
C SER A 616 -18.16 -28.39 -13.90
N THR A 617 -16.99 -28.94 -13.59
CA THR A 617 -15.70 -28.44 -14.13
C THR A 617 -15.51 -28.66 -15.64
N ASN A 618 -16.36 -29.50 -16.25
CA ASN A 618 -16.37 -29.74 -17.69
C ASN A 618 -17.47 -28.94 -18.43
N THR A 619 -18.28 -28.17 -17.70
CA THR A 619 -19.29 -27.28 -18.30
C THR A 619 -18.58 -26.22 -19.14
N GLU A 620 -19.14 -25.88 -20.30
CA GLU A 620 -18.65 -24.78 -21.13
C GLU A 620 -18.99 -23.45 -20.47
N VAL A 621 -17.98 -22.62 -20.25
CA VAL A 621 -18.11 -21.32 -19.56
C VAL A 621 -17.57 -20.22 -20.44
N ILE A 622 -18.37 -19.19 -20.69
CA ILE A 622 -17.94 -17.98 -21.42
C ILE A 622 -17.92 -16.82 -20.43
N VAL A 623 -16.74 -16.25 -20.17
CA VAL A 623 -16.56 -15.11 -19.28
C VAL A 623 -16.44 -13.83 -20.09
N TYR A 624 -17.12 -12.76 -19.67
CA TYR A 624 -17.00 -11.44 -20.28
C TYR A 624 -17.12 -10.31 -19.26
N CYS A 625 -16.61 -9.13 -19.62
CA CYS A 625 -16.80 -7.89 -18.86
C CYS A 625 -17.14 -6.73 -19.81
N ARG A 626 -16.58 -5.53 -19.62
CA ARG A 626 -16.74 -4.43 -20.59
C ARG A 626 -15.82 -4.63 -21.82
N THR A 627 -14.52 -4.79 -21.61
CA THR A 627 -13.48 -4.87 -22.66
C THR A 627 -12.45 -5.99 -22.41
N GLY A 628 -12.87 -7.11 -21.83
CA GLY A 628 -12.02 -8.29 -21.59
C GLY A 628 -11.04 -8.22 -20.40
N HIS A 629 -10.72 -7.03 -19.87
CA HIS A 629 -9.66 -6.87 -18.86
C HIS A 629 -9.96 -7.63 -17.55
N GLN A 630 -11.09 -7.33 -16.90
CA GLN A 630 -11.52 -8.03 -15.68
C GLN A 630 -11.91 -9.49 -15.94
N ALA A 631 -12.41 -9.80 -17.14
CA ALA A 631 -12.75 -11.18 -17.54
C ALA A 631 -11.52 -12.09 -17.51
N SER A 632 -10.32 -11.56 -17.83
CA SER A 632 -9.07 -12.30 -17.74
C SER A 632 -8.78 -12.82 -16.32
N GLN A 633 -9.22 -12.12 -15.27
CA GLN A 633 -9.01 -12.52 -13.89
C GLN A 633 -9.84 -13.75 -13.54
N THR A 634 -11.14 -13.71 -13.82
CA THR A 634 -12.04 -14.84 -13.58
C THR A 634 -11.70 -16.02 -14.50
N PHE A 635 -11.27 -15.77 -15.74
CA PHE A 635 -10.71 -16.80 -16.61
C PHE A 635 -9.53 -17.52 -15.95
N PHE A 636 -8.57 -16.77 -15.40
CA PHE A 636 -7.42 -17.32 -14.71
C PHE A 636 -7.83 -18.15 -13.48
N VAL A 637 -8.78 -17.64 -12.68
CA VAL A 637 -9.31 -18.36 -11.51
C VAL A 637 -9.94 -19.69 -11.92
N LEU A 638 -10.87 -19.68 -12.87
CA LEU A 638 -11.57 -20.89 -13.30
C LEU A 638 -10.63 -21.91 -13.93
N LYS A 639 -9.82 -21.49 -14.91
CA LYS A 639 -8.96 -22.41 -15.68
C LYS A 639 -7.77 -22.91 -14.88
N HIS A 640 -7.07 -22.03 -14.15
CA HIS A 640 -5.78 -22.35 -13.55
C HIS A 640 -5.83 -22.63 -12.05
N LEU A 641 -6.74 -22.00 -11.29
CA LEU A 641 -6.83 -22.23 -9.84
C LEU A 641 -7.84 -23.32 -9.48
N LEU A 642 -8.94 -23.42 -10.24
CA LEU A 642 -10.03 -24.35 -9.98
C LEU A 642 -10.08 -25.55 -10.95
N GLY A 643 -9.34 -25.48 -12.07
CA GLY A 643 -9.21 -26.59 -13.01
C GLY A 643 -10.43 -26.83 -13.90
N TYR A 644 -11.22 -25.80 -14.18
CA TYR A 644 -12.27 -25.87 -15.21
C TYR A 644 -11.62 -26.02 -16.59
N GLN A 645 -12.12 -26.97 -17.38
CA GLN A 645 -11.47 -27.37 -18.64
C GLN A 645 -11.91 -26.50 -19.82
N ASN A 646 -13.19 -26.14 -19.87
CA ASN A 646 -13.82 -25.51 -21.03
C ASN A 646 -14.18 -24.04 -20.73
N VAL A 647 -13.18 -23.24 -20.36
CA VAL A 647 -13.35 -21.81 -20.09
C VAL A 647 -12.92 -21.01 -21.31
N ARG A 648 -13.80 -20.13 -21.78
CA ARG A 648 -13.58 -19.20 -22.89
C ARG A 648 -13.76 -17.76 -22.44
N CYS A 649 -13.11 -16.84 -23.13
CA CYS A 649 -13.17 -15.41 -22.87
C CYS A 649 -13.70 -14.68 -24.10
N TYR A 650 -14.78 -13.92 -23.91
CA TYR A 650 -15.26 -12.97 -24.91
C TYR A 650 -14.58 -11.62 -24.67
N ASP A 651 -13.46 -11.40 -25.37
CA ASP A 651 -12.54 -10.30 -25.13
C ASP A 651 -13.10 -8.92 -25.54
N ALA A 652 -13.92 -8.87 -26.59
CA ALA A 652 -14.62 -7.66 -27.01
C ALA A 652 -15.73 -7.21 -26.04
N GLY A 653 -16.26 -8.15 -25.24
CA GLY A 653 -17.13 -7.88 -24.10
C GLY A 653 -18.44 -7.13 -24.40
N TRP A 654 -18.95 -6.45 -23.37
CA TRP A 654 -20.19 -5.67 -23.45
C TRP A 654 -20.09 -4.49 -24.41
N THR A 655 -18.90 -3.89 -24.59
CA THR A 655 -18.74 -2.76 -25.52
C THR A 655 -19.08 -3.15 -26.96
N GLU A 656 -18.62 -4.32 -27.44
CA GLU A 656 -19.06 -4.83 -28.75
C GLU A 656 -20.55 -5.17 -28.73
N TRP A 657 -21.02 -5.84 -27.69
CA TRP A 657 -22.40 -6.33 -27.62
C TRP A 657 -23.40 -5.17 -27.65
N ALA A 658 -23.18 -4.14 -26.85
CA ALA A 658 -24.03 -2.96 -26.74
C ALA A 658 -23.99 -2.06 -27.98
N ALA A 659 -22.93 -2.14 -28.80
CA ALA A 659 -22.85 -1.42 -30.07
C ALA A 659 -23.65 -2.10 -31.20
N ARG A 660 -24.07 -3.35 -31.01
CA ARG A 660 -24.78 -4.16 -32.01
C ARG A 660 -26.29 -4.12 -31.76
N LEU A 661 -27.03 -3.59 -32.73
CA LEU A 661 -28.50 -3.49 -32.68
C LEU A 661 -29.20 -4.77 -33.17
N ASP A 662 -28.46 -5.72 -33.73
CA ASP A 662 -28.96 -6.95 -34.36
C ASP A 662 -28.97 -8.18 -33.43
N ILE A 663 -28.57 -8.00 -32.16
CA ILE A 663 -28.44 -9.09 -31.18
C ILE A 663 -29.23 -8.79 -29.90
N PRO A 664 -29.73 -9.81 -29.19
CA PRO A 664 -30.64 -9.61 -28.06
C PRO A 664 -29.92 -9.07 -26.81
N ILE A 665 -30.65 -8.28 -26.01
CA ILE A 665 -30.19 -7.70 -24.75
C ILE A 665 -31.26 -7.95 -23.68
N THR A 666 -30.84 -8.19 -22.44
CA THR A 666 -31.75 -8.27 -21.29
C THR A 666 -31.57 -7.05 -20.39
N ASN A 667 -32.68 -6.43 -20.01
CA ASN A 667 -32.78 -5.41 -18.97
C ASN A 667 -33.71 -5.90 -17.86
N MET A 668 -33.40 -5.57 -16.61
CA MET A 668 -34.19 -6.02 -15.45
C MET A 668 -35.40 -5.10 -15.16
N ASP A 669 -35.53 -3.98 -15.89
CA ASP A 669 -36.62 -3.00 -15.77
C ASP A 669 -37.73 -3.19 -16.84
N GLU A 670 -37.62 -4.18 -17.73
CA GLU A 670 -38.67 -4.70 -18.63
C GLU A 670 -38.87 -6.19 -18.38
#